data_AF-A0A7V2YDA4-F1
#
_entry.id   AF-A0A7V2YDA4-F1
#
_cell.length_a   1.000
_cell.length_b   1.000
_cell.length_c   1.000
_cell.angle_alpha   90.00
_cell.angle_beta   90.00
_cell.angle_gamma   90.00
#
_symmetry.space_group_name_H-M   'P 1'
#
loop_
_entity.id
_entity.type
_entity.pdbx_description
1 polymer ?
#
loop_
_entity_poly.entity_id
_entity_poly.type
_entity_poly.pdbx_seq_one_letter_code
_entity_poly.pdbx_strand_id
1 'polypeptide(L)'
;MSFPSSASKHKEASMNRFALLLAGAAVWGACQSWLWEGGTSWAQSTEPVLALETGHHTGRITRIALDSLDRLLVTAGTDKTARVWDISSGREPLLLRTLRPPIAAGHEGKLYALAISADGKTVACAGQTGKSWEGESFVYLFDTSTGELVSRTEGQPSSIHHLAYSPDGKWLAAMLYKGGIRLFRAGEEEATGLDEQYGAAALGADFHRGGKFLATTCLDGLVRLYDLSDMDKAREKHLRLAPVSTFRPQGGSLPLGIAFSPDGTKLAVGFRRDPRVEVLDLKGTVLSHAFYPDISGVPRNRGLELVAWSWDGTRLYATGAFMAKGVWKIRRWDKAGRGSYEDIPAAKAPISHMLPMKSGGIAFSTLEPASFGILESGDKIRFLKEAPTPNHRSNAEKLLISDDGWTVGFCLESMGREPAVFSVSERSLFDPTGDIFRNIRTSLSLAPPSTEGMEVKDWQNSPSPRLGEKPLPVPGGGLSRSLAVLPDRSGFVLGSDWAVSLFDKQGRMVWTVPTQAAFAVNTNGKLIVGAMGDGTIRWFRASDGKELLALFPHKDRKRWILWTPSGYYHASPGGEDLIGWHVNRSRDREGDFFPASRFRSVYARPDVVDRLVVSLDEKEALLAANRDSDRKLTEQVSIEEKLPPVVRILSPVENTGVSTSSVTVRYSVRSRDPLTGLRALIDGRPVLKLEDPSKLGEKGELSLSIPPRDCEISLVAENRHAASEPATLRLKWRGAADKEEFRIRPKLYVLAVGVANYQDQGLRLGLSAKDALDFGEVWKSQQGSLYEGVQARILTDAQATKGNILDGLEWLQRQVTQKDVAILFLAGHGINDPNGMFYFLPVDADLEKLKRTGISQADITSTVAAIAGKVLVFIDACHSGNIMGKLKRRAALDVGTVVNELASAENGAIVFSSATGRQYSLENPQWGNGAFTRALVEGIGGKADFRGTGRITVNMLDLYVSERVKELTEGQQTPTTVKPPNVPDFPVAVKR
;
A
#
# COMPACT_ATOMS: atom_id res chain seq x y z
N MET A 1 -63.14 -6.60 43.24
CA MET A 1 -64.29 -5.71 43.52
C MET A 1 -63.91 -4.29 43.11
N SER A 2 -64.86 -3.54 42.53
CA SER A 2 -64.93 -2.06 42.48
C SER A 2 -63.68 -1.21 42.13
N PHE A 3 -63.64 -0.73 40.89
CA PHE A 3 -63.41 0.70 40.54
C PHE A 3 -64.59 1.57 41.06
N PRO A 4 -64.57 2.94 41.06
CA PRO A 4 -63.75 3.92 40.32
C PRO A 4 -62.98 4.89 41.28
N SER A 5 -62.55 6.15 41.00
CA SER A 5 -62.86 7.13 39.94
C SER A 5 -61.76 8.22 39.69
N SER A 6 -62.10 9.19 38.83
CA SER A 6 -61.38 10.38 38.34
C SER A 6 -61.45 11.62 39.29
N ALA A 7 -60.80 12.79 39.08
CA ALA A 7 -60.27 13.40 37.85
C ALA A 7 -59.27 14.57 38.08
N SER A 8 -58.42 14.85 37.06
CA SER A 8 -57.84 16.17 36.70
C SER A 8 -56.79 16.82 37.64
N LYS A 9 -55.81 17.66 37.21
CA LYS A 9 -55.48 18.25 35.89
C LYS A 9 -53.98 18.69 35.85
N HIS A 10 -53.34 18.57 34.69
CA HIS A 10 -52.03 19.09 34.23
C HIS A 10 -51.03 19.79 35.19
N LYS A 11 -49.78 19.31 35.16
CA LYS A 11 -48.69 19.96 34.38
C LYS A 11 -47.48 19.03 34.18
N GLU A 12 -47.21 18.67 32.93
CA GLU A 12 -46.01 17.93 32.50
C GLU A 12 -44.83 18.87 32.15
N ALA A 13 -43.70 18.22 31.85
CA ALA A 13 -42.57 18.72 31.03
C ALA A 13 -41.44 19.51 31.73
N SER A 14 -40.80 18.88 32.72
CA SER A 14 -39.39 19.16 33.07
C SER A 14 -38.53 17.89 33.07
N MET A 15 -38.45 17.17 31.94
CA MET A 15 -37.59 15.99 31.82
C MET A 15 -36.79 15.94 30.50
N ASN A 16 -35.98 16.97 30.27
CA ASN A 16 -35.09 17.06 29.11
C ASN A 16 -33.62 17.24 29.52
N ARG A 17 -33.11 16.32 30.36
CA ARG A 17 -31.71 16.27 30.84
C ARG A 17 -31.18 14.84 31.11
N PHE A 18 -31.52 13.85 30.26
CA PHE A 18 -30.93 12.49 30.40
C PHE A 18 -30.59 11.74 29.09
N ALA A 19 -30.76 12.36 27.92
CA ALA A 19 -30.58 11.69 26.62
C ALA A 19 -29.20 11.88 25.94
N LEU A 20 -28.23 12.55 26.58
CA LEU A 20 -26.94 12.95 25.98
C LEU A 20 -25.72 12.16 26.48
N LEU A 21 -25.93 11.11 27.30
CA LEU A 21 -24.88 10.41 28.03
C LEU A 21 -24.31 9.14 27.35
N LEU A 22 -24.89 8.67 26.23
CA LEU A 22 -24.52 7.35 25.65
C LEU A 22 -23.84 7.38 24.26
N ALA A 23 -23.88 8.49 23.52
CA ALA A 23 -23.27 8.59 22.18
C ALA A 23 -21.71 8.69 22.16
N GLY A 24 -21.05 8.55 23.31
CA GLY A 24 -19.59 8.68 23.45
C GLY A 24 -18.84 7.39 23.78
N ALA A 25 -19.54 6.34 24.24
CA ALA A 25 -18.93 5.08 24.67
C ALA A 25 -19.16 3.91 23.69
N ALA A 26 -20.19 3.99 22.84
CA ALA A 26 -20.58 2.89 21.94
C ALA A 26 -19.62 2.65 20.76
N VAL A 27 -18.85 3.65 20.34
CA VAL A 27 -18.10 3.63 19.05
C VAL A 27 -16.80 2.78 19.09
N TRP A 28 -16.35 2.32 20.26
CA TRP A 28 -15.14 1.46 20.40
C TRP A 28 -15.39 0.19 21.23
N GLY A 29 -16.64 -0.15 21.57
CA GLY A 29 -16.95 -1.21 22.55
C GLY A 29 -18.15 -2.10 22.26
N ALA A 30 -18.89 -1.86 21.16
CA ALA A 30 -20.12 -2.59 20.83
C ALA A 30 -19.98 -3.46 19.57
N CYS A 31 -19.21 -4.54 19.67
CA CYS A 31 -19.30 -5.67 18.75
C CYS A 31 -19.28 -6.98 19.54
N GLN A 32 -20.29 -7.17 20.39
CA GLN A 32 -20.59 -8.48 20.96
C GLN A 32 -21.46 -9.27 19.99
N SER A 33 -21.00 -10.47 19.65
CA SER A 33 -21.78 -11.62 19.18
C SER A 33 -22.97 -11.33 18.26
N TRP A 34 -22.73 -11.34 16.95
CA TRP A 34 -23.70 -11.94 16.03
C TRP A 34 -23.35 -13.43 15.90
N LEU A 35 -24.35 -14.28 16.09
CA LEU A 35 -24.19 -15.73 16.15
C LEU A 35 -23.91 -16.29 14.75
N TRP A 36 -22.69 -16.77 14.52
CA TRP A 36 -22.51 -17.93 13.66
C TRP A 36 -22.75 -19.18 14.52
N GLU A 37 -24.01 -19.56 14.69
CA GLU A 37 -24.36 -20.92 15.11
C GLU A 37 -24.19 -21.86 13.91
N GLY A 38 -22.92 -22.21 13.68
CA GLY A 38 -22.48 -23.23 12.74
C GLY A 38 -21.22 -23.83 13.31
N GLY A 39 -21.34 -24.96 14.02
CA GLY A 39 -20.23 -25.58 14.72
C GLY A 39 -19.12 -26.01 13.76
N THR A 40 -18.09 -25.18 13.64
CA THR A 40 -16.84 -25.46 12.93
C THR A 40 -15.66 -25.24 13.88
N SER A 41 -14.61 -26.04 13.70
CA SER A 41 -13.45 -26.07 14.59
C SER A 41 -12.75 -24.71 14.68
N TRP A 42 -12.26 -24.37 15.88
CA TRP A 42 -11.41 -23.20 16.20
C TRP A 42 -10.01 -23.24 15.57
N ALA A 43 -9.88 -23.79 14.36
CA ALA A 43 -8.62 -23.77 13.62
C ALA A 43 -8.32 -22.33 13.17
N GLN A 44 -7.06 -21.93 13.27
CA GLN A 44 -6.57 -20.75 12.59
C GLN A 44 -6.86 -20.90 11.09
N SER A 45 -7.56 -19.93 10.49
CA SER A 45 -7.79 -19.94 9.05
C SER A 45 -6.45 -19.91 8.32
N THR A 46 -6.18 -20.93 7.51
CA THR A 46 -5.01 -20.97 6.62
C THR A 46 -5.28 -20.19 5.33
N GLU A 47 -6.56 -19.91 5.03
CA GLU A 47 -7.02 -19.28 3.79
C GLU A 47 -6.23 -18.00 3.49
N PRO A 48 -5.54 -17.95 2.34
CA PRO A 48 -4.75 -16.77 1.96
C PRO A 48 -5.59 -15.52 1.80
N VAL A 49 -5.27 -14.48 2.58
CA VAL A 49 -5.99 -13.21 2.60
C VAL A 49 -5.38 -12.28 1.56
N LEU A 50 -6.15 -11.96 0.51
CA LEU A 50 -5.75 -10.94 -0.46
C LEU A 50 -5.72 -9.55 0.21
N ALA A 51 -4.58 -8.86 0.12
CA ALA A 51 -4.32 -7.60 0.80
C ALA A 51 -3.61 -6.60 -0.13
N LEU A 52 -3.88 -5.31 0.08
CA LEU A 52 -3.17 -4.21 -0.58
C LEU A 52 -1.78 -4.02 0.02
N GLU A 53 -0.77 -3.82 -0.83
CA GLU A 53 0.59 -3.49 -0.44
C GLU A 53 1.11 -2.30 -1.28
N THR A 54 1.15 -1.12 -0.68
CA THR A 54 1.53 0.12 -1.38
C THR A 54 2.94 0.61 -1.03
N GLY A 55 3.69 -0.17 -0.25
CA GLY A 55 4.90 0.29 0.43
C GLY A 55 4.60 1.23 1.61
N HIS A 56 3.33 1.43 1.97
CA HIS A 56 2.88 2.24 3.11
C HIS A 56 1.57 1.68 3.68
N HIS A 57 1.13 2.21 4.83
CA HIS A 57 -0.12 1.78 5.45
C HIS A 57 -1.36 2.17 4.65
N THR A 58 -2.25 1.21 4.43
CA THR A 58 -3.57 1.41 3.77
C THR A 58 -4.73 1.57 4.76
N GLY A 59 -4.49 1.22 6.03
CA GLY A 59 -5.35 1.45 7.18
C GLY A 59 -4.75 2.48 8.15
N ARG A 60 -5.48 2.81 9.21
CA ARG A 60 -5.08 3.86 10.18
C ARG A 60 -3.75 3.53 10.83
N ILE A 61 -2.81 4.48 10.92
CA ILE A 61 -1.66 4.34 11.82
C ILE A 61 -2.14 4.65 13.25
N THR A 62 -2.08 3.66 14.12
CA THR A 62 -2.62 3.72 15.49
C THR A 62 -1.53 4.06 16.51
N ARG A 63 -0.29 3.63 16.25
CA ARG A 63 0.90 3.87 17.08
C ARG A 63 2.15 4.03 16.23
N ILE A 64 3.12 4.71 16.82
CA ILE A 64 4.51 4.74 16.38
C ILE A 64 5.45 4.46 17.54
N ALA A 65 6.65 3.96 17.24
CA ALA A 65 7.76 3.76 18.18
C ALA A 65 9.09 4.21 17.55
N LEU A 66 10.09 4.53 18.38
CA LEU A 66 11.44 4.95 17.98
C LEU A 66 12.50 4.14 18.74
N ASP A 67 13.62 3.78 18.10
CA ASP A 67 14.78 3.25 18.82
C ASP A 67 15.52 4.36 19.59
N SER A 68 16.34 4.02 20.59
CA SER A 68 16.99 5.00 21.48
C SER A 68 18.08 5.88 20.82
N LEU A 69 18.23 5.77 19.50
CA LEU A 69 19.18 6.48 18.65
C LEU A 69 18.50 7.27 17.52
N ASP A 70 17.17 7.31 17.46
CA ASP A 70 16.36 7.94 16.38
C ASP A 70 16.75 7.48 14.95
N ARG A 71 17.20 6.24 14.78
CA ARG A 71 17.54 5.65 13.47
C ARG A 71 16.33 4.97 12.85
N LEU A 72 15.55 4.28 13.68
CA LEU A 72 14.40 3.48 13.29
C LEU A 72 13.13 4.12 13.83
N LEU A 73 12.18 4.33 12.93
CA LEU A 73 10.78 4.58 13.28
C LEU A 73 9.98 3.33 12.92
N VAL A 74 9.09 2.90 13.80
CA VAL A 74 8.16 1.79 13.52
C VAL A 74 6.74 2.33 13.58
N THR A 75 5.90 1.95 12.61
CA THR A 75 4.47 2.27 12.55
C THR A 75 3.64 0.99 12.70
N ALA A 76 2.46 1.07 13.30
CA ALA A 76 1.50 -0.04 13.33
C ALA A 76 0.11 0.44 12.93
N GLY A 77 -0.67 -0.40 12.25
CA GLY A 77 -1.96 0.01 11.73
C GLY A 77 -3.05 -1.02 11.58
N THR A 78 -4.24 -0.52 11.23
CA THR A 78 -5.45 -1.33 11.04
C THR A 78 -5.50 -2.07 9.70
N ASP A 79 -4.44 -1.97 8.89
CA ASP A 79 -4.17 -2.87 7.76
C ASP A 79 -3.46 -4.16 8.19
N LYS A 80 -3.33 -4.38 9.51
CA LYS A 80 -2.81 -5.61 10.13
C LYS A 80 -1.30 -5.80 9.93
N THR A 81 -0.59 -4.71 9.66
CA THR A 81 0.87 -4.70 9.56
C THR A 81 1.50 -3.78 10.61
N ALA A 82 2.72 -4.10 11.01
CA ALA A 82 3.66 -3.10 11.51
C ALA A 82 4.78 -2.92 10.47
N ARG A 83 5.35 -1.72 10.35
CA ARG A 83 6.34 -1.38 9.33
C ARG A 83 7.53 -0.67 9.97
N VAL A 84 8.74 -1.12 9.64
CA VAL A 84 10.01 -0.60 10.16
C VAL A 84 10.64 0.30 9.10
N TRP A 85 11.00 1.52 9.49
CA TRP A 85 11.49 2.58 8.61
C TRP A 85 12.85 3.09 9.07
N ASP A 86 13.80 3.25 8.15
CA ASP A 86 15.01 4.05 8.38
C ASP A 86 14.67 5.54 8.24
N ILE A 87 15.01 6.33 9.25
CA ILE A 87 14.86 7.80 9.28
C ILE A 87 16.20 8.53 9.47
N SER A 88 17.33 7.80 9.45
CA SER A 88 18.67 8.28 9.77
C SER A 88 19.28 9.17 8.69
N SER A 89 18.88 9.00 7.42
CA SER A 89 19.47 9.69 6.27
C SER A 89 19.19 11.20 6.18
N GLY A 90 18.28 11.73 7.01
CA GLY A 90 17.82 13.12 6.94
C GLY A 90 16.94 13.44 5.73
N ARG A 91 16.54 12.43 4.94
CA ARG A 91 15.66 12.55 3.77
C ARG A 91 14.30 11.88 4.06
N GLU A 92 13.55 11.56 2.99
CA GLU A 92 12.40 10.67 3.02
C GLU A 92 12.72 9.33 3.73
N PRO A 93 11.79 8.79 4.56
CA PRO A 93 11.96 7.48 5.18
C PRO A 93 12.05 6.33 4.17
N LEU A 94 12.91 5.35 4.46
CA LEU A 94 13.03 4.12 3.70
C LEU A 94 12.34 2.97 4.44
N LEU A 95 11.37 2.30 3.81
CA LEU A 95 10.78 1.08 4.36
C LEU A 95 11.84 -0.04 4.37
N LEU A 96 12.16 -0.57 5.54
CA LEU A 96 13.09 -1.69 5.71
C LEU A 96 12.36 -3.04 5.76
N ARG A 97 11.26 -3.12 6.53
CA ARG A 97 10.51 -4.38 6.76
C ARG A 97 9.02 -4.10 6.94
N THR A 98 8.19 -5.04 6.48
CA THR A 98 6.77 -5.15 6.87
C THR A 98 6.62 -6.40 7.74
N LEU A 99 6.32 -6.20 9.02
CA LEU A 99 6.07 -7.25 10.00
C LEU A 99 4.61 -7.69 9.90
N ARG A 100 4.42 -9.01 9.78
CA ARG A 100 3.12 -9.63 9.51
C ARG A 100 2.81 -10.67 10.60
N PRO A 101 2.10 -10.29 11.68
CA PRO A 101 1.52 -11.28 12.58
C PRO A 101 0.39 -12.04 11.84
N PRO A 102 -0.04 -13.20 12.36
CA PRO A 102 -1.20 -13.93 11.86
C PRO A 102 -2.47 -13.07 11.77
N ILE A 103 -3.25 -13.26 10.71
CA ILE A 103 -4.50 -12.50 10.45
C ILE A 103 -5.65 -13.42 10.02
N ALA A 104 -6.88 -12.91 10.00
CA ALA A 104 -7.99 -13.52 9.28
C ALA A 104 -8.87 -12.43 8.63
N ALA A 105 -10.07 -12.77 8.14
CA ALA A 105 -11.05 -11.79 7.69
C ALA A 105 -11.49 -10.81 8.80
N GLY A 106 -12.10 -9.67 8.43
CA GLY A 106 -12.68 -8.73 9.38
C GLY A 106 -11.65 -8.04 10.30
N HIS A 107 -11.90 -8.04 11.62
CA HIS A 107 -11.07 -7.33 12.60
C HIS A 107 -9.83 -8.09 13.08
N GLU A 108 -9.76 -9.39 12.84
CA GLU A 108 -8.67 -10.25 13.30
C GLU A 108 -7.33 -9.84 12.67
N GLY A 109 -6.31 -9.62 13.49
CA GLY A 109 -5.00 -9.09 13.10
C GLY A 109 -4.85 -7.55 13.17
N LYS A 110 -5.91 -6.77 13.43
CA LYS A 110 -5.80 -5.28 13.47
C LYS A 110 -4.93 -4.83 14.66
N LEU A 111 -3.90 -4.02 14.37
CA LEU A 111 -2.94 -3.57 15.39
C LEU A 111 -3.29 -2.20 15.98
N TYR A 112 -3.28 -2.12 17.31
CA TYR A 112 -3.59 -0.93 18.10
C TYR A 112 -2.44 -0.55 19.06
N ALA A 113 -1.46 -1.41 19.22
CA ALA A 113 -0.36 -1.29 20.17
C ALA A 113 0.97 -1.63 19.51
N LEU A 114 2.02 -0.88 19.84
CA LEU A 114 3.36 -1.01 19.29
C LEU A 114 4.40 -0.48 20.27
N ALA A 115 5.52 -1.18 20.43
CA ALA A 115 6.74 -0.69 21.05
C ALA A 115 7.97 -1.28 20.34
N ILE A 116 9.14 -0.65 20.49
CA ILE A 116 10.44 -1.20 20.08
C ILE A 116 11.38 -1.20 21.28
N SER A 117 12.22 -2.22 21.40
CA SER A 117 13.22 -2.31 22.47
C SER A 117 14.22 -1.15 22.36
N ALA A 118 14.80 -0.75 23.50
CA ALA A 118 15.72 0.40 23.54
C ALA A 118 16.96 0.21 22.63
N ASP A 119 17.41 -1.03 22.42
CA ASP A 119 18.51 -1.38 21.52
C ASP A 119 18.08 -1.52 20.03
N GLY A 120 16.79 -1.38 19.73
CA GLY A 120 16.23 -1.46 18.38
C GLY A 120 16.11 -2.87 17.81
N LYS A 121 16.40 -3.93 18.57
CA LYS A 121 16.39 -5.32 18.05
C LYS A 121 15.04 -6.00 18.02
N THR A 122 14.11 -5.64 18.91
CA THR A 122 12.81 -6.32 19.02
C THR A 122 11.67 -5.32 18.87
N VAL A 123 10.76 -5.60 17.94
CA VAL A 123 9.47 -4.90 17.83
C VAL A 123 8.37 -5.74 18.48
N ALA A 124 7.67 -5.16 19.44
CA ALA A 124 6.47 -5.71 20.04
C ALA A 124 5.23 -5.08 19.41
N CYS A 125 4.34 -5.86 18.80
CA CYS A 125 3.08 -5.36 18.25
C CYS A 125 1.88 -6.19 18.69
N ALA A 126 0.73 -5.52 18.94
CA ALA A 126 -0.50 -6.16 19.39
C ALA A 126 -1.75 -5.38 19.00
N GLY A 127 -2.92 -5.96 19.26
CA GLY A 127 -4.21 -5.34 18.97
C GLY A 127 -5.37 -6.29 19.23
N GLN A 128 -6.22 -6.48 18.23
CA GLN A 128 -7.16 -7.60 18.17
C GLN A 128 -6.54 -8.70 17.30
N THR A 129 -5.70 -9.50 17.94
CA THR A 129 -5.04 -10.69 17.40
C THR A 129 -5.57 -11.92 18.15
N GLY A 130 -5.48 -13.13 17.61
CA GLY A 130 -5.77 -14.39 18.31
C GLY A 130 -7.25 -14.76 18.52
N LYS A 131 -8.19 -13.81 18.33
CA LYS A 131 -9.54 -13.94 18.88
C LYS A 131 -10.38 -14.99 18.16
N SER A 132 -10.20 -15.19 16.86
CA SER A 132 -10.99 -16.16 16.08
C SER A 132 -10.53 -17.62 16.21
N TRP A 133 -9.32 -17.89 16.73
CA TRP A 133 -8.77 -19.26 16.83
C TRP A 133 -8.37 -19.68 18.26
N GLU A 134 -8.08 -18.73 19.14
CA GLU A 134 -7.72 -18.99 20.55
C GLU A 134 -8.65 -18.29 21.56
N GLY A 135 -9.56 -17.41 21.12
CA GLY A 135 -10.46 -16.64 22.02
C GLY A 135 -9.75 -15.55 22.84
N GLU A 136 -8.41 -15.48 22.77
CA GLU A 136 -7.53 -14.58 23.50
C GLU A 136 -6.85 -13.57 22.56
N SER A 137 -6.04 -12.65 23.10
CA SER A 137 -5.18 -11.77 22.29
C SER A 137 -3.73 -11.81 22.74
N PHE A 138 -2.81 -11.51 21.82
CA PHE A 138 -1.39 -11.80 22.02
C PHE A 138 -0.52 -10.61 21.60
N VAL A 139 0.59 -10.42 22.30
CA VAL A 139 1.69 -9.54 21.87
C VAL A 139 2.67 -10.38 21.07
N TYR A 140 2.99 -9.94 19.86
CA TYR A 140 3.92 -10.61 18.94
C TYR A 140 5.26 -9.88 18.98
N LEU A 141 6.35 -10.63 19.17
CA LEU A 141 7.72 -10.11 19.28
C LEU A 141 8.52 -10.48 18.04
N PHE A 142 8.83 -9.49 17.21
CA PHE A 142 9.59 -9.65 15.96
C PHE A 142 11.04 -9.20 16.10
N ASP A 143 11.97 -9.90 15.45
CA ASP A 143 13.31 -9.37 15.21
C ASP A 143 13.23 -8.25 14.16
N THR A 144 13.71 -7.06 14.50
CA THR A 144 13.63 -5.86 13.66
C THR A 144 14.43 -5.98 12.37
N SER A 145 15.49 -6.79 12.36
CA SER A 145 16.44 -6.92 11.25
C SER A 145 16.03 -8.00 10.23
N THR A 146 15.52 -9.15 10.70
CA THR A 146 15.07 -10.26 9.86
C THR A 146 13.59 -10.18 9.53
N GLY A 147 12.79 -9.49 10.35
CA GLY A 147 11.34 -9.48 10.28
C GLY A 147 10.68 -10.81 10.66
N GLU A 148 11.43 -11.74 11.26
CA GLU A 148 10.90 -13.03 11.73
C GLU A 148 10.23 -12.86 13.10
N LEU A 149 9.17 -13.64 13.33
CA LEU A 149 8.55 -13.72 14.65
C LEU A 149 9.44 -14.58 15.55
N VAL A 150 9.89 -14.02 16.67
CA VAL A 150 10.78 -14.66 17.64
C VAL A 150 9.96 -15.43 18.68
N SER A 151 8.92 -14.78 19.23
CA SER A 151 7.97 -15.39 20.17
C SER A 151 6.68 -14.55 20.24
N ARG A 152 5.72 -15.01 21.03
CA ARG A 152 4.54 -14.23 21.45
C ARG A 152 4.27 -14.45 22.93
N THR A 153 3.55 -13.52 23.57
CA THR A 153 3.17 -13.68 24.98
C THR A 153 2.14 -14.80 25.17
N GLU A 154 1.86 -15.15 26.42
CA GLU A 154 0.62 -15.84 26.80
C GLU A 154 -0.62 -15.04 26.38
N GLY A 155 -1.76 -15.73 26.33
CA GLY A 155 -3.05 -15.17 25.93
C GLY A 155 -3.60 -14.13 26.90
N GLN A 156 -4.24 -13.11 26.33
CA GLN A 156 -4.81 -11.99 27.04
C GLN A 156 -6.34 -11.96 26.92
N PRO A 157 -7.07 -11.65 28.00
CA PRO A 157 -8.54 -11.70 28.01
C PRO A 157 -9.17 -10.66 27.07
N SER A 158 -8.45 -9.61 26.70
CA SER A 158 -8.96 -8.53 25.83
C SER A 158 -7.92 -7.99 24.87
N SER A 159 -8.37 -7.19 23.89
CA SER A 159 -7.47 -6.55 22.92
C SER A 159 -6.54 -5.55 23.61
N ILE A 160 -5.33 -5.42 23.08
CA ILE A 160 -4.25 -4.60 23.65
C ILE A 160 -4.18 -3.27 22.88
N HIS A 161 -4.21 -2.14 23.59
CA HIS A 161 -4.34 -0.77 23.01
C HIS A 161 -3.11 0.12 23.19
N HIS A 162 -2.16 -0.31 24.00
CA HIS A 162 -0.86 0.34 24.14
C HIS A 162 0.18 -0.66 24.63
N LEU A 163 1.42 -0.49 24.18
CA LEU A 163 2.62 -1.22 24.60
C LEU A 163 3.70 -0.19 24.91
N ALA A 164 4.43 -0.38 26.00
CA ALA A 164 5.58 0.45 26.35
C ALA A 164 6.73 -0.44 26.85
N TYR A 165 7.94 -0.25 26.32
CA TYR A 165 9.14 -0.82 26.93
C TYR A 165 9.66 0.13 28.01
N SER A 166 10.24 -0.44 29.08
CA SER A 166 11.04 0.34 30.01
C SER A 166 12.31 0.87 29.33
N PRO A 167 12.84 2.05 29.72
CA PRO A 167 14.03 2.65 29.10
C PRO A 167 15.30 1.80 29.23
N ASP A 168 15.36 0.92 30.23
CA ASP A 168 16.43 -0.07 30.41
C ASP A 168 16.21 -1.38 29.63
N GLY A 169 15.10 -1.48 28.90
CA GLY A 169 14.74 -2.63 28.06
C GLY A 169 14.28 -3.88 28.82
N LYS A 170 14.23 -3.88 30.16
CA LYS A 170 13.90 -5.06 30.96
C LYS A 170 12.43 -5.44 30.95
N TRP A 171 11.53 -4.48 30.80
CA TRP A 171 10.09 -4.67 31.02
C TRP A 171 9.28 -4.21 29.81
N LEU A 172 8.22 -4.95 29.49
CA LEU A 172 7.22 -4.60 28.49
C LEU A 172 5.85 -4.54 29.18
N ALA A 173 5.26 -3.35 29.23
CA ALA A 173 3.92 -3.13 29.77
C ALA A 173 2.88 -3.20 28.64
N ALA A 174 1.82 -3.97 28.83
CA ALA A 174 0.69 -4.09 27.91
C ALA A 174 -0.60 -3.57 28.57
N MET A 175 -1.29 -2.66 27.87
CA MET A 175 -2.53 -2.02 28.33
C MET A 175 -3.73 -2.64 27.59
N LEU A 176 -4.69 -3.20 28.32
CA LEU A 176 -5.82 -3.94 27.75
C LEU A 176 -7.10 -3.09 27.72
N TYR A 177 -7.99 -3.41 26.77
CA TYR A 177 -9.33 -2.82 26.68
C TYR A 177 -10.23 -3.19 27.88
N LYS A 178 -10.02 -4.38 28.44
CA LYS A 178 -10.62 -4.91 29.68
C LYS A 178 -9.60 -5.83 30.37
N GLY A 179 -9.62 -5.90 31.69
CA GLY A 179 -8.63 -6.68 32.47
C GLY A 179 -7.35 -5.92 32.84
N GLY A 180 -7.35 -4.59 32.67
CA GLY A 180 -6.29 -3.70 33.16
C GLY A 180 -4.96 -3.83 32.43
N ILE A 181 -3.90 -4.20 33.14
CA ILE A 181 -2.53 -4.22 32.61
C ILE A 181 -1.83 -5.58 32.83
N ARG A 182 -0.83 -5.84 31.99
CA ARG A 182 0.22 -6.85 32.22
C ARG A 182 1.60 -6.24 32.13
N LEU A 183 2.54 -6.81 32.86
CA LEU A 183 3.97 -6.50 32.82
C LEU A 183 4.75 -7.78 32.56
N PHE A 184 5.40 -7.86 31.41
CA PHE A 184 6.28 -8.96 31.01
C PHE A 184 7.73 -8.56 31.20
N ARG A 185 8.59 -9.47 31.66
CA ARG A 185 10.03 -9.28 31.45
C ARG A 185 10.30 -9.45 29.95
N ALA A 186 11.15 -8.60 29.39
CA ALA A 186 11.37 -8.56 27.94
C ALA A 186 11.90 -9.91 27.42
N GLY A 187 11.18 -10.47 26.43
CA GLY A 187 11.48 -11.77 25.83
C GLY A 187 10.87 -12.97 26.53
N GLU A 188 10.28 -12.82 27.72
CA GLU A 188 9.49 -13.87 28.37
C GLU A 188 8.03 -13.85 27.88
N GLU A 189 7.39 -15.02 27.81
CA GLU A 189 6.03 -15.17 27.27
C GLU A 189 4.95 -14.91 28.34
N GLU A 190 5.16 -15.40 29.57
CA GLU A 190 4.23 -15.26 30.70
C GLU A 190 4.36 -13.89 31.40
N ALA A 191 3.24 -13.31 31.83
CA ALA A 191 3.24 -12.06 32.58
C ALA A 191 3.93 -12.26 33.93
N THR A 192 4.89 -11.38 34.26
CA THR A 192 5.49 -11.35 35.60
C THR A 192 4.58 -10.65 36.60
N GLY A 193 3.84 -9.63 36.17
CA GLY A 193 2.88 -8.92 37.03
C GLY A 193 1.63 -8.44 36.28
N LEU A 194 0.55 -8.22 37.03
CA LEU A 194 -0.75 -7.79 36.51
C LEU A 194 -1.50 -6.92 37.52
N ASP A 195 -2.32 -5.98 37.03
CA ASP A 195 -3.37 -5.35 37.82
C ASP A 195 -4.66 -5.31 37.00
N GLU A 196 -5.69 -5.97 37.51
CA GLU A 196 -6.98 -6.14 36.84
C GLU A 196 -8.05 -5.18 37.38
N GLN A 197 -7.71 -4.35 38.37
CA GLN A 197 -8.63 -3.43 39.05
C GLN A 197 -8.85 -2.13 38.26
N TYR A 198 -9.20 -2.28 36.99
CA TYR A 198 -9.48 -1.21 36.04
C TYR A 198 -10.97 -1.21 35.69
N GLY A 199 -11.64 -0.07 35.86
CA GLY A 199 -13.07 0.05 35.57
C GLY A 199 -13.42 0.21 34.10
N ALA A 200 -12.42 0.40 33.23
CA ALA A 200 -12.56 0.60 31.80
C ALA A 200 -11.23 0.29 31.06
N ALA A 201 -11.13 0.68 29.80
CA ALA A 201 -9.92 0.49 29.00
C ALA A 201 -8.73 1.33 29.51
N ALA A 202 -7.58 0.65 29.65
CA ALA A 202 -6.28 1.29 29.80
C ALA A 202 -5.75 1.69 28.42
N LEU A 203 -5.38 2.97 28.23
CA LEU A 203 -5.10 3.53 26.88
C LEU A 203 -3.74 4.21 26.72
N GLY A 204 -3.11 4.61 27.82
CA GLY A 204 -1.78 5.21 27.81
C GLY A 204 -0.95 4.64 28.96
N ALA A 205 0.34 4.46 28.69
CA ALA A 205 1.34 4.15 29.69
C ALA A 205 2.63 4.89 29.35
N ASP A 206 3.40 5.25 30.37
CA ASP A 206 4.77 5.72 30.18
C ASP A 206 5.65 5.30 31.36
N PHE A 207 6.93 5.05 31.07
CA PHE A 207 7.92 4.69 32.06
C PHE A 207 8.80 5.89 32.42
N HIS A 208 9.01 6.08 33.71
CA HIS A 208 10.01 7.01 34.21
C HIS A 208 11.40 6.62 33.68
N ARG A 209 12.23 7.59 33.28
CA ARG A 209 13.54 7.34 32.61
C ARG A 209 14.46 6.34 33.32
N GLY A 210 14.45 6.33 34.65
CA GLY A 210 15.23 5.38 35.46
C GLY A 210 14.61 3.98 35.61
N GLY A 211 13.57 3.60 34.84
CA GLY A 211 12.87 2.30 34.91
C GLY A 211 11.99 2.08 36.15
N LYS A 212 12.26 2.80 37.25
CA LYS A 212 11.63 2.63 38.56
C LYS A 212 10.10 2.72 38.58
N PHE A 213 9.50 3.63 37.81
CA PHE A 213 8.05 3.88 37.87
C PHE A 213 7.39 3.67 36.51
N LEU A 214 6.17 3.13 36.55
CA LEU A 214 5.23 3.06 35.42
C LEU A 214 3.99 3.88 35.79
N ALA A 215 3.63 4.83 34.93
CA ALA A 215 2.38 5.59 35.05
C ALA A 215 1.40 5.15 33.95
N THR A 216 0.12 5.02 34.26
CA THR A 216 -0.92 4.58 33.31
C THR A 216 -2.18 5.43 33.40
N THR A 217 -2.95 5.47 32.30
CA THR A 217 -4.25 6.15 32.19
C THR A 217 -5.36 5.16 31.88
N CYS A 218 -6.52 5.37 32.50
CA CYS A 218 -7.72 4.57 32.27
C CYS A 218 -8.96 5.44 32.07
N LEU A 219 -9.87 4.97 31.21
CA LEU A 219 -11.18 5.60 31.00
C LEU A 219 -12.14 5.47 32.21
N ASP A 220 -11.71 4.90 33.34
CA ASP A 220 -12.40 4.99 34.64
C ASP A 220 -12.17 6.35 35.36
N GLY A 221 -11.38 7.23 34.74
CA GLY A 221 -11.10 8.57 35.24
C GLY A 221 -9.93 8.62 36.22
N LEU A 222 -9.05 7.63 36.21
CA LEU A 222 -7.86 7.58 37.08
C LEU A 222 -6.56 7.51 36.28
N VAL A 223 -5.57 8.24 36.81
CA VAL A 223 -4.14 8.02 36.56
C VAL A 223 -3.61 7.14 37.70
N ARG A 224 -2.79 6.14 37.37
CA ARG A 224 -2.21 5.20 38.35
C ARG A 224 -0.69 5.21 38.23
N LEU A 225 0.01 5.12 39.36
CA LEU A 225 1.47 5.00 39.43
C LEU A 225 1.84 3.68 40.11
N TYR A 226 2.77 2.92 39.52
CA TYR A 226 3.33 1.69 40.08
C TYR A 226 4.83 1.89 40.35
N ASP A 227 5.30 1.50 41.54
CA ASP A 227 6.73 1.37 41.85
C ASP A 227 7.18 -0.05 41.49
N LEU A 228 8.20 -0.16 40.64
CA LEU A 228 8.73 -1.40 40.11
C LEU A 228 10.12 -1.74 40.69
N SER A 229 10.59 -1.01 41.72
CA SER A 229 11.94 -1.16 42.30
C SER A 229 12.31 -2.59 42.68
N ASP A 230 11.33 -3.39 43.14
CA ASP A 230 11.53 -4.77 43.57
C ASP A 230 11.14 -5.81 42.49
N MET A 231 10.61 -5.40 41.33
CA MET A 231 10.19 -6.34 40.27
C MET A 231 11.37 -7.11 39.66
N ASP A 232 12.59 -6.56 39.66
CA ASP A 232 13.79 -7.29 39.22
C ASP A 232 14.12 -8.49 40.16
N LYS A 233 13.64 -8.45 41.41
CA LYS A 233 13.77 -9.54 42.39
C LYS A 233 12.68 -10.61 42.22
N ALA A 234 11.58 -10.29 41.53
CA ALA A 234 10.51 -11.24 41.27
C ALA A 234 11.02 -12.52 40.58
N ARG A 235 10.55 -13.66 41.08
CA ARG A 235 10.75 -14.99 40.50
C ARG A 235 9.41 -15.66 40.17
N GLU A 236 8.37 -15.31 40.89
CA GLU A 236 6.98 -15.67 40.62
C GLU A 236 6.44 -14.96 39.37
N LYS A 237 5.42 -15.56 38.77
CA LYS A 237 4.65 -15.02 37.65
C LYS A 237 3.30 -14.52 38.15
N HIS A 238 2.61 -13.73 37.32
CA HIS A 238 1.27 -13.20 37.59
C HIS A 238 1.14 -12.44 38.93
N LEU A 239 2.23 -11.83 39.40
CA LEU A 239 2.24 -11.05 40.64
C LEU A 239 1.19 -9.92 40.59
N ARG A 240 0.33 -9.86 41.60
CA ARG A 240 -0.67 -8.80 41.71
C ARG A 240 0.01 -7.46 42.03
N LEU A 241 0.08 -6.60 41.03
CA LEU A 241 0.51 -5.22 41.16
C LEU A 241 -0.60 -4.39 41.82
N ALA A 242 -0.19 -3.44 42.65
CA ALA A 242 -1.07 -2.42 43.22
C ALA A 242 -0.46 -1.04 42.97
N PRO A 243 -1.24 -0.03 42.57
CA PRO A 243 -0.70 1.30 42.36
C PRO A 243 -0.31 1.95 43.69
N VAL A 244 0.93 2.44 43.79
CA VAL A 244 1.45 3.17 44.95
C VAL A 244 0.83 4.57 45.07
N SER A 245 0.24 5.09 43.98
CA SER A 245 -0.60 6.29 44.01
C SER A 245 -1.65 6.22 42.90
N THR A 246 -2.81 6.81 43.18
CA THR A 246 -3.86 7.04 42.18
C THR A 246 -4.26 8.52 42.23
N PHE A 247 -4.52 9.11 41.07
CA PHE A 247 -4.92 10.49 40.92
C PHE A 247 -6.18 10.58 40.07
N ARG A 248 -7.18 11.34 40.52
CA ARG A 248 -8.43 11.59 39.80
C ARG A 248 -8.45 13.03 39.28
N PRO A 249 -8.35 13.25 37.96
CA PRO A 249 -8.43 14.58 37.35
C PRO A 249 -9.73 15.32 37.69
N GLN A 250 -9.65 16.64 37.83
CA GLN A 250 -10.80 17.45 38.22
C GLN A 250 -11.89 17.51 37.13
N GLY A 251 -13.16 17.44 37.57
CA GLY A 251 -14.33 17.56 36.69
C GLY A 251 -14.76 16.27 36.00
N GLY A 252 -14.14 15.12 36.32
CA GLY A 252 -14.51 13.82 35.73
C GLY A 252 -13.96 13.60 34.33
N SER A 253 -12.98 14.39 33.89
CA SER A 253 -12.31 14.19 32.61
C SER A 253 -11.57 12.86 32.54
N LEU A 254 -11.60 12.24 31.36
CA LEU A 254 -11.11 10.89 31.15
C LEU A 254 -9.68 10.96 30.61
N PRO A 255 -8.65 10.56 31.39
CA PRO A 255 -7.26 10.64 30.98
C PRO A 255 -6.99 9.69 29.82
N LEU A 256 -6.14 10.12 28.88
CA LEU A 256 -5.82 9.37 27.67
C LEU A 256 -4.30 9.35 27.42
N GLY A 257 -3.72 10.45 26.94
CA GLY A 257 -2.27 10.58 26.81
C GLY A 257 -1.61 10.82 28.16
N ILE A 258 -0.41 10.28 28.34
CA ILE A 258 0.44 10.49 29.52
C ILE A 258 1.91 10.50 29.11
N ALA A 259 2.72 11.35 29.75
CA ALA A 259 4.16 11.40 29.53
C ALA A 259 4.90 11.91 30.78
N PHE A 260 5.93 11.20 31.21
CA PHE A 260 6.88 11.63 32.21
C PHE A 260 7.78 12.75 31.67
N SER A 261 8.09 13.72 32.52
CA SER A 261 9.16 14.67 32.21
C SER A 261 10.51 13.95 32.18
N PRO A 262 11.47 14.42 31.37
CA PRO A 262 12.83 13.85 31.28
C PRO A 262 13.61 13.71 32.59
N ASP A 263 13.35 14.57 33.57
CA ASP A 263 13.91 14.53 34.93
C ASP A 263 13.14 13.59 35.88
N GLY A 264 11.99 13.08 35.43
CA GLY A 264 11.11 12.20 36.19
C GLY A 264 10.24 12.86 37.25
N THR A 265 10.35 14.18 37.44
CA THR A 265 9.67 14.88 38.56
C THR A 265 8.20 15.23 38.27
N LYS A 266 7.74 15.07 37.02
CA LYS A 266 6.40 15.45 36.56
C LYS A 266 5.78 14.43 35.61
N LEU A 267 4.46 14.49 35.53
CA LEU A 267 3.65 13.79 34.53
C LEU A 267 2.73 14.80 33.84
N ALA A 268 2.77 14.85 32.51
CA ALA A 268 1.74 15.51 31.71
C ALA A 268 0.62 14.50 31.41
N VAL A 269 -0.63 14.95 31.45
CA VAL A 269 -1.83 14.14 31.18
C VAL A 269 -2.76 14.90 30.24
N GLY A 270 -3.15 14.26 29.13
CA GLY A 270 -4.15 14.76 28.18
C GLY A 270 -5.49 14.04 28.34
N PHE A 271 -6.60 14.70 28.00
CA PHE A 271 -7.96 14.22 28.32
C PHE A 271 -8.87 14.04 27.11
N ARG A 272 -9.61 12.92 27.06
CA ARG A 272 -10.51 12.59 25.96
C ARG A 272 -11.65 13.62 25.80
N ARG A 273 -11.69 14.32 24.65
CA ARG A 273 -12.67 15.38 24.32
C ARG A 273 -12.64 16.61 25.25
N ASP A 274 -11.53 16.87 25.93
CA ASP A 274 -11.30 18.05 26.77
C ASP A 274 -9.97 18.69 26.33
N PRO A 275 -9.92 20.00 26.02
CA PRO A 275 -8.70 20.68 25.56
C PRO A 275 -7.65 20.84 26.66
N ARG A 276 -7.98 20.59 27.92
CA ARG A 276 -7.03 20.68 29.04
C ARG A 276 -5.88 19.68 28.87
N VAL A 277 -4.70 20.14 29.26
CA VAL A 277 -3.57 19.30 29.66
C VAL A 277 -3.33 19.59 31.14
N GLU A 278 -3.13 18.57 31.95
CA GLU A 278 -2.82 18.72 33.37
C GLU A 278 -1.39 18.23 33.63
N VAL A 279 -0.59 19.03 34.33
CA VAL A 279 0.75 18.62 34.78
C VAL A 279 0.69 18.34 36.26
N LEU A 280 1.15 17.15 36.64
CA LEU A 280 1.25 16.64 38.00
C LEU A 280 2.71 16.69 38.46
N ASP A 281 2.94 17.03 39.72
CA ASP A 281 4.21 16.78 40.42
C ASP A 281 4.21 15.33 40.94
N LEU A 282 5.35 14.64 40.81
CA LEU A 282 5.66 13.39 41.50
C LEU A 282 6.64 13.66 42.65
N LYS A 283 6.20 13.43 43.89
CA LYS A 283 7.03 13.58 45.10
C LYS A 283 7.10 12.25 45.84
N GLY A 284 8.25 11.58 45.74
CA GLY A 284 8.41 10.20 46.20
C GLY A 284 7.56 9.26 45.35
N THR A 285 6.43 8.81 45.90
CA THR A 285 5.40 8.03 45.19
C THR A 285 4.09 8.80 44.98
N VAL A 286 3.96 10.02 45.53
CA VAL A 286 2.69 10.76 45.55
C VAL A 286 2.53 11.62 44.30
N LEU A 287 1.39 11.46 43.62
CA LEU A 287 0.94 12.35 42.54
C LEU A 287 0.08 13.49 43.08
N SER A 288 0.37 14.73 42.67
CA SER A 288 -0.42 15.92 43.01
C SER A 288 -0.48 16.90 41.86
N HIS A 289 -1.59 17.64 41.71
CA HIS A 289 -1.69 18.71 40.71
C HIS A 289 -0.57 19.75 40.86
N ALA A 290 0.08 20.13 39.76
CA ALA A 290 1.11 21.17 39.74
C ALA A 290 0.67 22.44 38.99
N PHE A 291 0.11 22.30 37.78
CA PHE A 291 -0.47 23.40 36.99
C PHE A 291 -1.22 22.89 35.74
N TYR A 292 -1.96 23.79 35.08
CA TYR A 292 -2.47 23.62 33.72
C TYR A 292 -1.71 24.55 32.75
N PRO A 293 -1.20 24.07 31.59
CA PRO A 293 -0.69 24.93 30.52
C PRO A 293 -1.79 25.78 29.86
N ASP A 294 -1.39 26.83 29.12
CA ASP A 294 -2.34 27.73 28.46
C ASP A 294 -3.04 27.09 27.25
N ILE A 295 -4.36 26.96 27.34
CA ILE A 295 -5.24 26.40 26.30
C ILE A 295 -5.98 27.47 25.47
N SER A 296 -5.57 28.74 25.56
CA SER A 296 -6.17 29.84 24.80
C SER A 296 -6.22 29.55 23.30
N GLY A 297 -7.37 29.79 22.67
CA GLY A 297 -7.61 29.50 21.25
C GLY A 297 -7.98 28.04 20.92
N VAL A 298 -7.94 27.10 21.86
CA VAL A 298 -8.35 25.70 21.61
C VAL A 298 -9.87 25.54 21.82
N PRO A 299 -10.64 25.01 20.85
CA PRO A 299 -12.08 24.81 21.01
C PRO A 299 -12.43 23.75 22.07
N ARG A 300 -13.43 24.02 22.92
CA ARG A 300 -13.84 23.15 24.05
C ARG A 300 -14.12 21.67 23.72
N ASN A 301 -14.46 21.34 22.47
CA ASN A 301 -14.78 19.99 22.02
C ASN A 301 -13.69 19.37 21.10
N ARG A 302 -12.48 19.98 21.05
CA ARG A 302 -11.33 19.53 20.26
C ARG A 302 -10.14 19.42 21.22
N GLY A 303 -9.78 18.21 21.61
CA GLY A 303 -8.82 18.00 22.69
C GLY A 303 -7.35 18.17 22.32
N LEU A 304 -6.55 18.28 23.37
CA LEU A 304 -5.09 18.12 23.38
C LEU A 304 -4.79 16.79 24.10
N GLU A 305 -5.35 15.71 23.56
CA GLU A 305 -5.48 14.42 24.24
C GLU A 305 -4.18 13.62 24.32
N LEU A 306 -3.24 13.88 23.40
CA LEU A 306 -1.90 13.31 23.34
C LEU A 306 -0.91 14.34 23.88
N VAL A 307 0.07 13.91 24.68
CA VAL A 307 1.07 14.78 25.33
C VAL A 307 2.47 14.19 25.21
N ALA A 308 3.49 15.04 25.08
CA ALA A 308 4.89 14.63 25.02
C ALA A 308 5.80 15.78 25.50
N TRP A 309 6.82 15.49 26.30
CA TRP A 309 7.85 16.46 26.66
C TRP A 309 8.95 16.47 25.59
N SER A 310 9.60 17.61 25.33
CA SER A 310 10.87 17.58 24.58
C SER A 310 11.90 16.71 25.31
N TRP A 311 12.86 16.12 24.59
CA TRP A 311 13.82 15.20 25.20
C TRP A 311 14.72 15.82 26.28
N ASP A 312 14.93 17.14 26.23
CA ASP A 312 15.64 17.96 27.22
C ASP A 312 14.72 18.48 28.35
N GLY A 313 13.40 18.33 28.23
CA GLY A 313 12.40 18.76 29.20
C GLY A 313 12.06 20.26 29.17
N THR A 314 12.68 21.03 28.27
CA THR A 314 12.49 22.49 28.20
C THR A 314 11.14 22.90 27.64
N ARG A 315 10.46 22.00 26.92
CA ARG A 315 9.16 22.23 26.27
C ARG A 315 8.18 21.10 26.56
N LEU A 316 6.90 21.43 26.49
CA LEU A 316 5.79 20.47 26.48
C LEU A 316 5.06 20.58 25.14
N TYR A 317 4.65 19.46 24.58
CA TYR A 317 3.86 19.36 23.36
C TYR A 317 2.53 18.66 23.66
N ALA A 318 1.45 19.07 23.00
CA ALA A 318 0.18 18.37 23.01
C ALA A 318 -0.59 18.48 21.69
N THR A 319 -1.39 17.47 21.36
CA THR A 319 -2.15 17.39 20.11
C THR A 319 -3.27 16.35 20.20
N GLY A 320 -3.96 16.07 19.10
CA GLY A 320 -5.04 15.09 19.00
C GLY A 320 -6.11 15.61 18.03
N ALA A 321 -7.29 15.92 18.55
CA ALA A 321 -8.40 16.46 17.78
C ALA A 321 -8.29 17.97 17.48
N PHE A 322 -7.30 18.69 18.01
CA PHE A 322 -7.10 20.12 17.76
C PHE A 322 -6.82 20.43 16.27
N MET A 323 -7.75 21.15 15.65
CA MET A 323 -7.73 21.56 14.25
C MET A 323 -8.17 23.02 14.12
N ALA A 324 -7.47 23.79 13.29
CA ALA A 324 -7.88 25.13 12.88
C ALA A 324 -7.61 25.34 11.38
N LYS A 325 -8.52 26.02 10.68
CA LYS A 325 -8.45 26.26 9.22
C LYS A 325 -8.22 24.96 8.39
N GLY A 326 -8.82 23.84 8.82
CA GLY A 326 -8.71 22.55 8.13
C GLY A 326 -7.39 21.78 8.34
N VAL A 327 -6.50 22.28 9.20
CA VAL A 327 -5.20 21.65 9.50
C VAL A 327 -5.14 21.27 10.97
N TRP A 328 -4.70 20.05 11.26
CA TRP A 328 -4.46 19.56 12.61
C TRP A 328 -3.11 20.05 13.12
N LYS A 329 -3.10 20.39 14.41
CA LYS A 329 -2.01 21.16 15.00
C LYS A 329 -1.38 20.46 16.18
N ILE A 330 -0.08 20.65 16.31
CA ILE A 330 0.67 20.36 17.54
C ILE A 330 0.83 21.68 18.29
N ARG A 331 0.29 21.78 19.50
CA ARG A 331 0.60 22.88 20.40
C ARG A 331 1.90 22.58 21.12
N ARG A 332 2.80 23.56 21.17
CA ARG A 332 4.05 23.54 21.93
C ARG A 332 4.01 24.66 22.95
N TRP A 333 4.44 24.39 24.18
CA TRP A 333 4.69 25.40 25.22
C TRP A 333 6.16 25.42 25.61
N ASP A 334 6.71 26.63 25.78
CA ASP A 334 8.05 26.82 26.36
C ASP A 334 8.04 26.61 27.89
N LYS A 335 9.25 26.65 28.49
CA LYS A 335 9.47 26.59 29.95
C LYS A 335 8.69 25.44 30.61
N ALA A 336 8.85 24.23 30.07
CA ALA A 336 8.25 23.01 30.58
C ALA A 336 6.71 23.12 30.75
N GLY A 337 6.01 23.78 29.83
CA GLY A 337 4.55 23.95 29.88
C GLY A 337 4.06 25.25 30.53
N ARG A 338 4.95 26.07 31.10
CA ARG A 338 4.60 27.32 31.81
C ARG A 338 4.86 28.61 31.00
N GLY A 339 5.45 28.50 29.81
CA GLY A 339 5.78 29.62 28.94
C GLY A 339 4.70 29.97 27.93
N SER A 340 5.09 30.79 26.96
CA SER A 340 4.36 31.03 25.71
C SER A 340 4.01 29.72 24.98
N TYR A 341 2.94 29.74 24.21
CA TYR A 341 2.56 28.63 23.33
C TYR A 341 2.68 28.98 21.84
N GLU A 342 2.87 27.97 21.00
CA GLU A 342 2.84 28.04 19.56
C GLU A 342 1.99 26.90 18.97
N ASP A 343 1.22 27.20 17.93
CA ASP A 343 0.23 26.31 17.33
C ASP A 343 0.68 25.86 15.92
N ILE A 344 1.55 24.85 15.90
CA ILE A 344 2.29 24.37 14.73
C ILE A 344 1.35 23.59 13.79
N PRO A 345 1.18 23.99 12.52
CA PRO A 345 0.45 23.21 11.53
C PRO A 345 1.21 21.93 11.17
N ALA A 346 0.63 20.75 11.43
CA ALA A 346 1.35 19.49 11.33
C ALA A 346 0.80 18.53 10.25
N ALA A 347 -0.53 18.39 10.12
CA ALA A 347 -1.12 17.44 9.17
C ALA A 347 -2.54 17.79 8.70
N LYS A 348 -2.97 17.16 7.60
CA LYS A 348 -4.33 17.24 7.04
C LYS A 348 -5.31 16.21 7.66
N ALA A 349 -4.91 15.57 8.77
CA ALA A 349 -5.64 14.48 9.42
C ALA A 349 -5.42 14.49 10.94
N PRO A 350 -6.33 13.90 11.74
CA PRO A 350 -6.15 13.77 13.20
C PRO A 350 -4.87 13.02 13.54
N ILE A 351 -4.07 13.60 14.45
CA ILE A 351 -2.85 12.98 14.96
C ILE A 351 -3.23 11.85 15.93
N SER A 352 -2.66 10.66 15.70
CA SER A 352 -2.98 9.41 16.40
C SER A 352 -1.98 9.04 17.50
N HIS A 353 -0.73 9.44 17.32
CA HIS A 353 0.35 9.25 18.28
C HIS A 353 1.47 10.27 18.03
N MET A 354 2.26 10.56 19.06
CA MET A 354 3.50 11.31 18.94
C MET A 354 4.51 10.91 20.02
N LEU A 355 5.80 11.04 19.71
CA LEU A 355 6.90 10.67 20.60
C LEU A 355 8.05 11.69 20.49
N PRO A 356 8.77 11.97 21.59
CA PRO A 356 9.94 12.83 21.54
C PRO A 356 11.15 12.13 20.93
N MET A 357 11.94 12.91 20.17
CA MET A 357 13.19 12.46 19.56
C MET A 357 14.38 12.91 20.40
N LYS A 358 15.36 12.02 20.58
CA LYS A 358 16.60 12.28 21.34
C LYS A 358 17.50 13.32 20.66
N SER A 359 17.47 13.35 19.34
CA SER A 359 18.05 14.38 18.46
C SER A 359 17.31 15.73 18.50
N GLY A 360 16.18 15.79 19.20
CA GLY A 360 15.34 16.97 19.37
C GLY A 360 14.17 17.03 18.39
N GLY A 361 13.01 17.49 18.89
CA GLY A 361 11.76 17.49 18.14
C GLY A 361 10.83 16.33 18.51
N ILE A 362 9.83 16.09 17.66
CA ILE A 362 8.71 15.16 17.87
C ILE A 362 8.47 14.36 16.58
N ALA A 363 8.44 13.03 16.67
CA ALA A 363 7.86 12.17 15.64
C ALA A 363 6.33 12.06 15.87
N PHE A 364 5.52 12.04 14.82
CA PHE A 364 4.06 11.96 14.92
C PHE A 364 3.43 11.14 13.79
N SER A 365 2.20 10.65 14.00
CA SER A 365 1.42 9.90 13.01
C SER A 365 -0.04 10.33 12.96
N THR A 366 -0.76 9.99 11.89
CA THR A 366 -2.17 10.34 11.69
C THR A 366 -3.08 9.14 11.43
N LEU A 367 -4.38 9.31 11.72
CA LEU A 367 -5.41 8.30 11.49
C LEU A 367 -5.72 8.10 10.00
N GLU A 368 -6.38 9.07 9.34
CA GLU A 368 -6.77 8.97 7.93
C GLU A 368 -6.72 10.34 7.20
N PRO A 369 -5.94 10.49 6.10
CA PRO A 369 -4.97 9.53 5.56
C PRO A 369 -3.93 9.08 6.59
N ALA A 370 -3.48 7.83 6.42
CA ALA A 370 -2.42 7.23 7.20
C ALA A 370 -1.09 7.88 6.82
N SER A 371 -0.54 8.69 7.72
CA SER A 371 0.71 9.43 7.48
C SER A 371 1.57 9.45 8.73
N PHE A 372 2.87 9.67 8.57
CA PHE A 372 3.76 9.96 9.69
C PHE A 372 4.82 10.99 9.31
N GLY A 373 5.32 11.74 10.28
CA GLY A 373 6.23 12.86 10.05
C GLY A 373 7.13 13.14 11.23
N ILE A 374 8.12 14.00 10.99
CA ILE A 374 9.04 14.50 12.01
C ILE A 374 8.94 16.02 12.06
N LEU A 375 8.63 16.54 13.23
CA LEU A 375 8.77 17.94 13.62
C LEU A 375 10.14 18.11 14.28
N GLU A 376 11.01 18.95 13.72
CA GLU A 376 12.34 19.20 14.26
C GLU A 376 12.32 20.14 15.48
N SER A 377 13.45 20.25 16.20
CA SER A 377 13.60 21.18 17.34
C SER A 377 13.38 22.66 16.99
N GLY A 378 13.58 23.05 15.72
CA GLY A 378 13.22 24.36 15.17
C GLY A 378 11.75 24.49 14.75
N ASP A 379 10.90 23.54 15.14
CA ASP A 379 9.46 23.48 14.93
C ASP A 379 9.03 23.53 13.44
N LYS A 380 9.92 23.05 12.57
CA LYS A 380 9.67 22.79 11.14
C LYS A 380 9.42 21.30 10.91
N ILE A 381 8.51 20.98 9.99
CA ILE A 381 8.29 19.60 9.53
C ILE A 381 9.45 19.21 8.58
N ARG A 382 10.27 18.22 8.96
CA ARG A 382 11.34 17.66 8.13
C ARG A 382 10.76 16.94 6.91
N PHE A 383 9.77 16.08 7.16
CA PHE A 383 8.98 15.38 6.16
C PHE A 383 7.60 15.03 6.74
N LEU A 384 6.64 14.79 5.85
CA LEU A 384 5.36 14.16 6.16
C LEU A 384 5.11 13.08 5.09
N LYS A 385 5.29 11.81 5.46
CA LYS A 385 5.07 10.66 4.59
C LYS A 385 3.58 10.37 4.50
N GLU A 386 2.92 10.89 3.47
CA GLU A 386 1.50 10.63 3.19
C GLU A 386 1.30 9.30 2.45
N ALA A 387 0.23 8.57 2.77
CA ALA A 387 -0.16 7.37 2.01
C ALA A 387 -0.46 7.70 0.53
N PRO A 388 -0.04 6.84 -0.42
CA PRO A 388 -0.44 6.94 -1.83
C PRO A 388 -1.91 6.56 -2.08
N THR A 389 -2.62 6.17 -1.02
CA THR A 389 -4.04 5.79 -1.00
C THR A 389 -4.97 6.99 -1.27
N PRO A 390 -5.93 6.89 -2.21
CA PRO A 390 -6.97 7.89 -2.44
C PRO A 390 -7.73 8.32 -1.18
N ASN A 391 -8.08 9.60 -1.10
CA ASN A 391 -8.76 10.19 0.05
C ASN A 391 -10.22 10.57 -0.27
N HIS A 392 -11.11 9.57 -0.20
CA HIS A 392 -12.54 9.73 -0.54
C HIS A 392 -13.38 10.53 0.48
N ARG A 393 -12.77 11.06 1.56
CA ARG A 393 -13.48 11.86 2.58
C ARG A 393 -13.92 13.22 2.00
N SER A 394 -15.12 13.64 2.38
CA SER A 394 -15.79 14.86 1.88
C SER A 394 -16.05 14.86 0.36
N ASN A 395 -16.07 13.69 -0.29
CA ASN A 395 -16.27 13.53 -1.72
C ASN A 395 -17.56 12.76 -2.07
N ALA A 396 -18.54 12.67 -1.15
CA ALA A 396 -19.76 11.86 -1.32
C ALA A 396 -20.49 12.13 -2.66
N GLU A 397 -20.73 13.41 -2.97
CA GLU A 397 -21.36 13.87 -4.22
C GLU A 397 -20.45 13.78 -5.47
N LYS A 398 -19.18 13.40 -5.31
CA LYS A 398 -18.18 13.35 -6.39
C LYS A 398 -17.90 11.94 -6.90
N LEU A 399 -18.52 10.91 -6.30
CA LEU A 399 -18.52 9.56 -6.86
C LEU A 399 -19.58 9.48 -7.97
N LEU A 400 -19.18 9.76 -9.20
CA LEU A 400 -20.06 9.69 -10.38
C LEU A 400 -20.10 8.28 -10.94
N ILE A 401 -21.21 7.87 -11.55
CA ILE A 401 -21.38 6.55 -12.17
C ILE A 401 -21.98 6.68 -13.58
N SER A 402 -21.57 5.83 -14.52
CA SER A 402 -22.18 5.72 -15.84
C SER A 402 -23.51 4.96 -15.83
N ASP A 403 -24.31 5.15 -16.88
CA ASP A 403 -25.59 4.44 -17.06
C ASP A 403 -25.43 2.90 -17.06
N ASP A 404 -24.31 2.38 -17.57
CA ASP A 404 -23.97 0.94 -17.52
C ASP A 404 -23.41 0.48 -16.15
N GLY A 405 -22.96 1.42 -15.30
CA GLY A 405 -22.41 1.19 -13.98
C GLY A 405 -20.90 0.92 -13.92
N TRP A 406 -20.21 0.84 -15.06
CA TRP A 406 -18.83 0.34 -15.16
C TRP A 406 -17.76 1.41 -15.45
N THR A 407 -18.16 2.67 -15.57
CA THR A 407 -17.27 3.83 -15.56
C THR A 407 -17.61 4.71 -14.37
N VAL A 408 -16.58 5.13 -13.61
CA VAL A 408 -16.73 5.87 -12.36
C VAL A 408 -15.89 7.13 -12.35
N GLY A 409 -16.50 8.25 -11.97
CA GLY A 409 -15.79 9.49 -11.65
C GLY A 409 -15.58 9.59 -10.15
N PHE A 410 -14.42 10.07 -9.71
CA PHE A 410 -14.08 10.21 -8.29
C PHE A 410 -12.98 11.28 -8.11
N CYS A 411 -12.43 11.38 -6.90
CA CYS A 411 -11.35 12.32 -6.56
C CYS A 411 -10.28 11.58 -5.75
N LEU A 412 -9.02 11.72 -6.14
CA LEU A 412 -7.87 11.12 -5.45
C LEU A 412 -7.56 11.85 -4.14
N GLU A 413 -7.98 13.11 -4.01
CA GLU A 413 -7.84 13.93 -2.81
C GLU A 413 -9.19 14.40 -2.26
N SER A 414 -9.23 14.73 -0.97
CA SER A 414 -10.43 15.24 -0.32
C SER A 414 -10.82 16.64 -0.81
N MET A 415 -12.10 16.97 -0.66
CA MET A 415 -12.73 18.24 -1.05
C MET A 415 -12.78 18.45 -2.57
N GLY A 416 -13.02 17.38 -3.34
CA GLY A 416 -13.18 17.45 -4.80
C GLY A 416 -11.90 17.74 -5.58
N ARG A 417 -10.72 17.52 -4.97
CA ARG A 417 -9.41 17.79 -5.58
C ARG A 417 -8.84 16.54 -6.23
N GLU A 418 -7.95 16.75 -7.19
CA GLU A 418 -7.38 15.66 -8.00
C GLU A 418 -8.46 14.73 -8.58
N PRO A 419 -9.41 15.26 -9.38
CA PRO A 419 -10.46 14.44 -9.95
C PRO A 419 -9.87 13.41 -10.90
N ALA A 420 -10.53 12.26 -11.00
CA ALA A 420 -10.13 11.13 -11.82
C ALA A 420 -11.37 10.41 -12.36
N VAL A 421 -11.26 9.77 -13.51
CA VAL A 421 -12.29 8.86 -14.05
C VAL A 421 -11.63 7.54 -14.37
N PHE A 422 -12.25 6.43 -14.00
CA PHE A 422 -11.81 5.10 -14.38
C PHE A 422 -12.90 4.39 -15.16
N SER A 423 -12.56 3.86 -16.33
CA SER A 423 -13.44 2.97 -17.10
C SER A 423 -12.95 1.53 -17.00
N VAL A 424 -13.84 0.63 -16.57
CA VAL A 424 -13.57 -0.81 -16.61
C VAL A 424 -13.46 -1.28 -18.06
N SER A 425 -14.32 -0.84 -19.00
CA SER A 425 -14.25 -1.29 -20.41
C SER A 425 -12.91 -0.92 -21.08
N GLU A 426 -12.46 0.32 -20.88
CA GLU A 426 -11.22 0.82 -21.50
C GLU A 426 -9.95 0.47 -20.70
N ARG A 427 -10.11 -0.16 -19.51
CA ARG A 427 -9.02 -0.48 -18.58
C ARG A 427 -8.08 0.71 -18.36
N SER A 428 -8.65 1.88 -18.11
CA SER A 428 -7.93 3.15 -18.19
C SER A 428 -8.35 4.14 -17.11
N LEU A 429 -7.36 4.86 -16.56
CA LEU A 429 -7.50 5.93 -15.58
C LEU A 429 -7.22 7.28 -16.27
N PHE A 430 -8.16 8.21 -16.19
CA PHE A 430 -8.15 9.48 -16.92
C PHE A 430 -8.16 10.68 -15.96
N ASP A 431 -7.59 11.81 -16.41
CA ASP A 431 -7.81 13.12 -15.81
C ASP A 431 -9.01 13.81 -16.49
N PRO A 432 -10.11 14.07 -15.76
CA PRO A 432 -11.31 14.66 -16.33
C PRO A 432 -11.24 16.17 -16.59
N THR A 433 -10.13 16.84 -16.23
CA THR A 433 -9.93 18.27 -16.48
C THR A 433 -9.27 18.55 -17.83
N GLY A 434 -8.51 17.58 -18.35
CA GLY A 434 -7.86 17.64 -19.66
C GLY A 434 -8.87 17.66 -20.81
N ASP A 435 -8.46 18.24 -21.93
CA ASP A 435 -9.31 18.42 -23.11
C ASP A 435 -9.84 17.08 -23.68
N ILE A 436 -9.06 15.99 -23.53
CA ILE A 436 -9.49 14.61 -23.85
C ILE A 436 -10.83 14.28 -23.21
N PHE A 437 -10.97 14.51 -21.90
CA PHE A 437 -12.19 14.13 -21.21
C PHE A 437 -13.35 15.03 -21.62
N ARG A 438 -13.12 16.30 -21.98
CA ARG A 438 -14.21 17.11 -22.56
C ARG A 438 -14.73 16.52 -23.87
N ASN A 439 -13.86 15.92 -24.67
CA ASN A 439 -14.22 15.26 -25.93
C ASN A 439 -14.88 13.89 -25.72
N ILE A 440 -14.51 13.13 -24.68
CA ILE A 440 -15.14 11.83 -24.37
C ILE A 440 -16.45 12.01 -23.55
N ARG A 441 -16.56 13.07 -22.72
CA ARG A 441 -17.70 13.39 -21.84
C ARG A 441 -19.04 13.59 -22.56
N THR A 442 -19.03 13.89 -23.86
CA THR A 442 -20.25 13.91 -24.69
C THR A 442 -20.80 12.51 -24.97
N SER A 443 -20.00 11.45 -24.77
CA SER A 443 -20.40 10.04 -24.87
C SER A 443 -20.55 9.35 -23.51
N LEU A 444 -19.80 9.77 -22.49
CA LEU A 444 -19.89 9.26 -21.11
C LEU A 444 -20.87 10.09 -20.27
N SER A 445 -22.14 9.70 -20.26
CA SER A 445 -23.12 10.13 -19.26
C SER A 445 -22.69 9.65 -17.87
N LEU A 446 -22.14 10.54 -17.05
CA LEU A 446 -21.76 10.26 -15.66
C LEU A 446 -22.66 11.04 -14.68
N ALA A 447 -23.49 10.32 -13.93
CA ALA A 447 -24.43 10.89 -12.97
C ALA A 447 -23.85 10.94 -11.55
N PRO A 448 -24.04 12.04 -10.78
CA PRO A 448 -23.78 12.06 -9.34
C PRO A 448 -24.82 11.22 -8.57
N PRO A 449 -24.58 10.88 -7.30
CA PRO A 449 -25.58 10.17 -6.49
C PRO A 449 -26.81 11.03 -6.27
N SER A 450 -27.99 10.48 -6.54
CA SER A 450 -29.25 11.11 -6.16
C SER A 450 -29.50 10.97 -4.66
N THR A 451 -29.75 12.07 -3.97
CA THR A 451 -30.31 12.07 -2.61
C THR A 451 -31.76 12.55 -2.58
N GLU A 452 -32.40 12.68 -3.74
CA GLU A 452 -33.76 13.20 -3.89
C GLU A 452 -34.79 12.09 -4.08
N GLY A 453 -36.08 12.42 -3.87
CA GLY A 453 -37.19 11.50 -4.07
C GLY A 453 -37.49 10.56 -2.90
N MET A 454 -36.71 10.61 -1.82
CA MET A 454 -36.99 9.96 -0.54
C MET A 454 -36.64 10.88 0.63
N GLU A 455 -37.44 10.84 1.70
CA GLU A 455 -37.26 11.69 2.89
C GLU A 455 -36.22 11.12 3.86
N VAL A 456 -34.99 10.85 3.39
CA VAL A 456 -33.90 10.36 4.25
C VAL A 456 -33.25 11.55 4.96
N LYS A 457 -33.49 11.68 6.27
CA LYS A 457 -32.99 12.76 7.14
C LYS A 457 -31.78 12.32 7.97
N ASP A 458 -31.03 13.29 8.47
CA ASP A 458 -29.97 13.13 9.47
C ASP A 458 -28.96 12.02 9.15
N TRP A 459 -28.64 11.80 7.87
CA TRP A 459 -27.78 10.68 7.45
C TRP A 459 -26.29 11.02 7.35
N GLN A 460 -25.94 12.29 7.13
CA GLN A 460 -24.56 12.66 6.81
C GLN A 460 -23.71 12.78 8.09
N ASN A 461 -22.71 11.90 8.23
CA ASN A 461 -21.82 11.81 9.39
C ASN A 461 -22.55 11.61 10.73
N SER A 462 -23.62 10.83 10.73
CA SER A 462 -24.58 10.71 11.83
C SER A 462 -24.76 9.26 12.31
N PRO A 463 -24.88 9.00 13.62
CA PRO A 463 -25.20 7.68 14.17
C PRO A 463 -26.72 7.39 14.18
N SER A 464 -27.56 8.31 13.67
CA SER A 464 -29.02 8.20 13.77
C SER A 464 -29.76 8.72 12.53
N PRO A 465 -29.45 8.19 11.32
CA PRO A 465 -30.24 8.43 10.11
C PRO A 465 -31.72 8.07 10.30
N ARG A 466 -32.61 8.72 9.54
CA ARG A 466 -34.06 8.46 9.57
C ARG A 466 -34.66 8.45 8.17
N LEU A 467 -35.77 7.73 7.99
CA LEU A 467 -36.67 7.86 6.84
C LEU A 467 -37.99 8.47 7.34
N GLY A 468 -38.26 9.72 6.97
CA GLY A 468 -39.23 10.56 7.66
C GLY A 468 -38.86 10.64 9.15
N GLU A 469 -39.75 10.21 10.03
CA GLU A 469 -39.48 10.11 11.48
C GLU A 469 -38.98 8.74 11.95
N LYS A 470 -38.95 7.72 11.08
CA LYS A 470 -38.53 6.36 11.43
C LYS A 470 -37.00 6.26 11.51
N PRO A 471 -36.39 5.88 12.64
CA PRO A 471 -34.94 5.63 12.72
C PRO A 471 -34.50 4.48 11.81
N LEU A 472 -33.33 4.64 11.19
CA LEU A 472 -32.68 3.64 10.37
C LEU A 472 -31.49 3.02 11.14
N PRO A 473 -31.31 1.69 11.11
CA PRO A 473 -30.16 1.05 11.75
C PRO A 473 -28.86 1.39 11.01
N VAL A 474 -27.78 1.66 11.76
CA VAL A 474 -26.43 1.76 11.22
C VAL A 474 -25.62 0.56 11.73
N PRO A 475 -25.21 -0.38 10.86
CA PRO A 475 -24.40 -1.53 11.26
C PRO A 475 -23.13 -1.15 12.03
N GLY A 476 -22.82 -1.93 13.07
CA GLY A 476 -21.65 -1.70 13.94
C GLY A 476 -21.69 -0.41 14.78
N GLY A 477 -22.83 0.31 14.84
CA GLY A 477 -22.97 1.53 15.66
C GLY A 477 -22.06 2.70 15.24
N GLY A 478 -21.57 2.66 14.00
CA GLY A 478 -20.74 3.72 13.42
C GLY A 478 -21.55 4.93 12.95
N LEU A 479 -20.91 5.80 12.19
CA LEU A 479 -21.60 6.89 11.49
C LEU A 479 -22.04 6.42 10.10
N SER A 480 -23.27 6.78 9.72
CA SER A 480 -23.66 6.89 8.32
C SER A 480 -22.84 8.00 7.65
N ARG A 481 -22.38 7.78 6.43
CA ARG A 481 -21.39 8.61 5.72
C ARG A 481 -21.89 9.12 4.37
N SER A 482 -22.62 8.30 3.63
CA SER A 482 -23.04 8.55 2.25
C SER A 482 -24.41 7.91 1.96
N LEU A 483 -25.15 8.49 1.00
CA LEU A 483 -26.50 8.11 0.60
C LEU A 483 -26.60 8.13 -0.93
N ALA A 484 -27.29 7.13 -1.50
CA ALA A 484 -27.76 7.19 -2.89
C ALA A 484 -29.13 6.50 -3.03
N VAL A 485 -30.11 7.19 -3.61
CA VAL A 485 -31.46 6.67 -3.90
C VAL A 485 -31.45 5.90 -5.22
N LEU A 486 -32.11 4.74 -5.28
CA LEU A 486 -32.23 3.96 -6.51
C LEU A 486 -33.03 4.75 -7.58
N PRO A 487 -32.66 4.68 -8.88
CA PRO A 487 -33.33 5.47 -9.94
C PRO A 487 -34.85 5.24 -10.05
N ASP A 488 -35.32 4.02 -9.75
CA ASP A 488 -36.74 3.64 -9.75
C ASP A 488 -37.49 4.03 -8.46
N ARG A 489 -36.78 4.59 -7.48
CA ARG A 489 -37.27 4.92 -6.12
C ARG A 489 -37.88 3.72 -5.38
N SER A 490 -37.40 2.50 -5.65
CA SER A 490 -37.77 1.30 -4.88
C SER A 490 -37.08 1.23 -3.51
N GLY A 491 -35.93 1.90 -3.37
CA GLY A 491 -35.10 1.91 -2.16
C GLY A 491 -33.94 2.91 -2.22
N PHE A 492 -33.03 2.83 -1.25
CA PHE A 492 -31.84 3.66 -1.14
C PHE A 492 -30.69 2.93 -0.44
N VAL A 493 -29.46 3.31 -0.76
CA VAL A 493 -28.21 2.77 -0.24
C VAL A 493 -27.64 3.73 0.81
N LEU A 494 -27.23 3.20 1.96
CA LEU A 494 -26.39 3.92 2.92
C LEU A 494 -24.99 3.31 2.96
N GLY A 495 -23.98 4.16 2.78
CA GLY A 495 -22.60 3.86 3.15
C GLY A 495 -22.32 4.35 4.57
N SER A 496 -21.66 3.51 5.38
CA SER A 496 -21.35 3.78 6.79
C SER A 496 -19.87 3.52 7.11
N ASP A 497 -19.45 3.75 8.35
CA ASP A 497 -18.09 3.44 8.83
C ASP A 497 -17.68 1.96 8.66
N TRP A 498 -18.65 1.04 8.60
CA TRP A 498 -18.39 -0.41 8.69
C TRP A 498 -19.16 -1.27 7.67
N ALA A 499 -20.01 -0.67 6.85
CA ALA A 499 -20.85 -1.40 5.90
C ALA A 499 -21.42 -0.53 4.77
N VAL A 500 -21.75 -1.18 3.66
CA VAL A 500 -22.73 -0.71 2.67
C VAL A 500 -24.02 -1.48 2.88
N SER A 501 -25.16 -0.79 2.97
CA SER A 501 -26.47 -1.40 3.22
C SER A 501 -27.53 -0.85 2.26
N LEU A 502 -28.36 -1.73 1.70
CA LEU A 502 -29.52 -1.36 0.91
C LEU A 502 -30.79 -1.38 1.78
N PHE A 503 -31.64 -0.37 1.62
CA PHE A 503 -32.94 -0.25 2.27
C PHE A 503 -34.07 -0.15 1.24
N ASP A 504 -35.23 -0.73 1.55
CA ASP A 504 -36.46 -0.52 0.78
C ASP A 504 -37.05 0.89 1.02
N LYS A 505 -38.02 1.29 0.20
CA LYS A 505 -38.77 2.55 0.37
C LYS A 505 -39.58 2.67 1.67
N GLN A 506 -39.63 1.63 2.51
CA GLN A 506 -40.18 1.64 3.86
C GLN A 506 -39.09 1.69 4.94
N GLY A 507 -37.81 1.79 4.57
CA GLY A 507 -36.68 1.83 5.49
C GLY A 507 -36.46 0.50 6.22
N ARG A 508 -36.75 -0.63 5.58
CA ARG A 508 -36.30 -1.96 6.02
C ARG A 508 -35.00 -2.28 5.30
N MET A 509 -34.03 -2.81 6.02
CA MET A 509 -32.75 -3.22 5.44
C MET A 509 -32.97 -4.49 4.60
N VAL A 510 -32.67 -4.42 3.31
CA VAL A 510 -32.78 -5.53 2.35
C VAL A 510 -31.58 -6.46 2.50
N TRP A 511 -30.38 -5.88 2.52
CA TRP A 511 -29.12 -6.56 2.80
C TRP A 511 -28.09 -5.57 3.34
N THR A 512 -27.02 -6.10 3.93
CA THR A 512 -25.87 -5.32 4.40
C THR A 512 -24.59 -6.11 4.20
N VAL A 513 -23.53 -5.43 3.75
CA VAL A 513 -22.20 -6.02 3.51
C VAL A 513 -21.19 -5.30 4.40
N PRO A 514 -20.46 -6.01 5.27
CA PRO A 514 -19.37 -5.41 6.04
C PRO A 514 -18.25 -4.90 5.12
N THR A 515 -17.87 -3.64 5.28
CA THR A 515 -16.83 -2.98 4.46
C THR A 515 -15.92 -2.12 5.34
N GLN A 516 -14.85 -1.60 4.75
CA GLN A 516 -14.21 -0.38 5.26
C GLN A 516 -15.18 0.81 5.11
N ALA A 517 -14.88 1.95 5.74
CA ALA A 517 -15.77 3.11 5.74
C ALA A 517 -16.14 3.58 4.32
N ALA A 518 -17.41 3.51 3.95
CA ALA A 518 -17.93 3.89 2.65
C ALA A 518 -18.22 5.40 2.59
N PHE A 519 -17.19 6.19 2.31
CA PHE A 519 -17.25 7.65 2.32
C PHE A 519 -18.07 8.25 1.17
N ALA A 520 -18.28 7.49 0.10
CA ALA A 520 -19.23 7.79 -0.96
C ALA A 520 -19.92 6.49 -1.43
N VAL A 521 -21.19 6.57 -1.81
CA VAL A 521 -21.91 5.52 -2.54
C VAL A 521 -22.70 6.13 -3.69
N ASN A 522 -22.86 5.39 -4.79
CA ASN A 522 -23.71 5.76 -5.94
C ASN A 522 -24.28 4.48 -6.59
N THR A 523 -25.31 4.58 -7.43
CA THR A 523 -25.98 3.44 -8.05
C THR A 523 -26.72 3.80 -9.34
N ASN A 524 -26.71 2.88 -10.32
CA ASN A 524 -27.57 2.92 -11.51
C ASN A 524 -28.80 1.99 -11.40
N GLY A 525 -29.10 1.48 -10.21
CA GLY A 525 -30.19 0.52 -9.97
C GLY A 525 -29.82 -0.96 -10.19
N LYS A 526 -28.81 -1.27 -11.00
CA LYS A 526 -28.27 -2.64 -11.18
C LYS A 526 -27.02 -2.89 -10.35
N LEU A 527 -26.16 -1.89 -10.29
CA LEU A 527 -24.89 -1.87 -9.57
C LEU A 527 -24.89 -0.76 -8.53
N ILE A 528 -24.19 -1.01 -7.44
CA ILE A 528 -23.89 -0.04 -6.39
C ILE A 528 -22.37 0.07 -6.34
N VAL A 529 -21.87 1.30 -6.38
CA VAL A 529 -20.44 1.61 -6.27
C VAL A 529 -20.20 2.28 -4.93
N GLY A 530 -19.21 1.82 -4.18
CA GLY A 530 -18.77 2.44 -2.93
C GLY A 530 -17.30 2.84 -2.98
N ALA A 531 -16.98 4.05 -2.51
CA ALA A 531 -15.60 4.54 -2.36
C ALA A 531 -15.17 4.44 -0.89
N MET A 532 -14.14 3.64 -0.63
CA MET A 532 -13.84 3.03 0.66
C MET A 532 -12.68 3.70 1.41
N GLY A 533 -12.63 3.55 2.73
CA GLY A 533 -11.59 4.15 3.57
C GLY A 533 -10.16 3.64 3.34
N ASP A 534 -10.01 2.47 2.71
CA ASP A 534 -8.72 1.91 2.22
C ASP A 534 -8.32 2.46 0.83
N GLY A 535 -9.07 3.43 0.31
CA GLY A 535 -8.89 4.06 -1.00
C GLY A 535 -9.49 3.28 -2.17
N THR A 536 -10.02 2.07 -1.95
CA THR A 536 -10.62 1.27 -3.02
C THR A 536 -11.95 1.84 -3.49
N ILE A 537 -12.31 1.51 -4.72
CA ILE A 537 -13.66 1.66 -5.26
C ILE A 537 -14.19 0.25 -5.51
N ARG A 538 -15.39 -0.09 -5.02
CA ARG A 538 -15.95 -1.45 -5.07
C ARG A 538 -17.34 -1.46 -5.67
N TRP A 539 -17.60 -2.46 -6.51
CA TRP A 539 -18.88 -2.70 -7.19
C TRP A 539 -19.61 -3.86 -6.51
N PHE A 540 -20.87 -3.62 -6.14
CA PHE A 540 -21.79 -4.59 -5.57
C PHE A 540 -22.99 -4.76 -6.49
N ARG A 541 -23.48 -6.00 -6.64
CA ARG A 541 -24.73 -6.28 -7.32
C ARG A 541 -25.90 -5.78 -6.46
N ALA A 542 -26.77 -4.94 -7.02
CA ALA A 542 -27.82 -4.29 -6.22
C ALA A 542 -28.86 -5.27 -5.64
N SER A 543 -29.08 -6.42 -6.29
CA SER A 543 -30.10 -7.40 -5.89
C SER A 543 -29.80 -8.13 -4.58
N ASP A 544 -28.53 -8.36 -4.25
CA ASP A 544 -28.10 -9.23 -3.14
C ASP A 544 -26.88 -8.72 -2.36
N GLY A 545 -26.26 -7.62 -2.81
CA GLY A 545 -25.06 -7.05 -2.20
C GLY A 545 -23.76 -7.80 -2.54
N LYS A 546 -23.77 -8.82 -3.40
CA LYS A 546 -22.56 -9.55 -3.76
C LYS A 546 -21.51 -8.60 -4.36
N GLU A 547 -20.33 -8.51 -3.74
CA GLU A 547 -19.19 -7.80 -4.32
C GLU A 547 -18.78 -8.50 -5.63
N LEU A 548 -18.54 -7.71 -6.68
CA LEU A 548 -18.21 -8.20 -8.01
C LEU A 548 -16.77 -7.85 -8.39
N LEU A 549 -16.35 -6.62 -8.07
CA LEU A 549 -15.09 -6.05 -8.52
C LEU A 549 -14.61 -4.99 -7.53
N ALA A 550 -13.30 -4.89 -7.34
CA ALA A 550 -12.64 -3.81 -6.64
C ALA A 550 -11.57 -3.17 -7.53
N LEU A 551 -11.38 -1.87 -7.38
CA LEU A 551 -10.34 -1.04 -8.01
C LEU A 551 -9.52 -0.36 -6.92
N PHE A 552 -8.20 -0.40 -7.05
CA PHE A 552 -7.30 0.50 -6.33
C PHE A 552 -6.57 1.40 -7.35
N PRO A 553 -6.91 2.70 -7.43
CA PRO A 553 -6.18 3.67 -8.23
C PRO A 553 -5.09 4.34 -7.38
N HIS A 554 -3.83 4.23 -7.79
CA HIS A 554 -2.72 4.88 -7.08
C HIS A 554 -2.71 6.39 -7.36
N LYS A 555 -2.35 7.20 -6.36
CA LYS A 555 -2.26 8.67 -6.49
C LYS A 555 -1.26 9.20 -7.53
N ASP A 556 -0.43 8.34 -8.13
CA ASP A 556 0.47 8.74 -9.21
C ASP A 556 -0.23 8.83 -10.57
N ARG A 557 -1.53 8.48 -10.64
CA ARG A 557 -2.38 8.44 -11.85
C ARG A 557 -1.90 7.47 -12.94
N LYS A 558 -0.76 6.81 -12.75
CA LYS A 558 -0.19 5.81 -13.68
C LYS A 558 -0.60 4.40 -13.25
N ARG A 559 -0.47 4.06 -11.96
CA ARG A 559 -0.70 2.72 -11.46
C ARG A 559 -2.14 2.49 -10.98
N TRP A 560 -2.71 1.37 -11.35
CA TRP A 560 -4.00 0.90 -10.86
C TRP A 560 -4.11 -0.62 -10.96
N ILE A 561 -4.99 -1.22 -10.16
CA ILE A 561 -5.35 -2.63 -10.25
C ILE A 561 -6.84 -2.85 -10.01
N LEU A 562 -7.43 -3.68 -10.87
CA LEU A 562 -8.77 -4.24 -10.77
C LEU A 562 -8.68 -5.70 -10.33
N TRP A 563 -9.50 -6.16 -9.39
CA TRP A 563 -9.60 -7.56 -9.04
C TRP A 563 -11.01 -7.97 -8.61
N THR A 564 -11.37 -9.23 -8.87
CA THR A 564 -12.60 -9.86 -8.39
C THR A 564 -12.42 -10.40 -6.96
N PRO A 565 -13.48 -10.76 -6.22
CA PRO A 565 -13.37 -11.35 -4.88
C PRO A 565 -12.46 -12.59 -4.80
N SER A 566 -12.45 -13.48 -5.81
CA SER A 566 -11.53 -14.62 -5.84
C SER A 566 -10.09 -14.25 -6.27
N GLY A 567 -9.81 -12.99 -6.57
CA GLY A 567 -8.48 -12.47 -6.90
C GLY A 567 -8.10 -12.52 -8.38
N TYR A 568 -9.05 -12.80 -9.29
CA TYR A 568 -8.79 -12.65 -10.73
C TYR A 568 -8.63 -11.16 -11.06
N TYR A 569 -7.50 -10.79 -11.64
CA TYR A 569 -7.09 -9.39 -11.75
C TYR A 569 -6.75 -8.96 -13.17
N HIS A 570 -6.79 -7.64 -13.35
CA HIS A 570 -6.08 -6.93 -14.40
C HIS A 570 -5.49 -5.65 -13.82
N ALA A 571 -4.30 -5.24 -14.26
CA ALA A 571 -3.58 -4.13 -13.68
C ALA A 571 -2.83 -3.33 -14.75
N SER A 572 -2.56 -2.07 -14.46
CA SER A 572 -1.61 -1.27 -15.23
C SER A 572 -0.20 -1.92 -15.22
N PRO A 573 0.69 -1.44 -16.09
CA PRO A 573 2.13 -1.52 -15.86
C PRO A 573 2.49 -1.13 -14.41
N GLY A 574 3.23 -1.99 -13.71
CA GLY A 574 3.61 -1.84 -12.29
C GLY A 574 2.45 -1.86 -11.26
N GLY A 575 1.23 -2.20 -11.68
CA GLY A 575 0.04 -2.21 -10.81
C GLY A 575 -0.21 -3.54 -10.08
N GLU A 576 0.32 -4.65 -10.58
CA GLU A 576 0.08 -5.98 -10.01
C GLU A 576 0.74 -6.23 -8.65
N ASP A 577 1.82 -5.53 -8.33
CA ASP A 577 2.46 -5.60 -7.01
C ASP A 577 1.73 -4.75 -5.94
N LEU A 578 0.66 -4.04 -6.31
CA LEU A 578 -0.18 -3.30 -5.35
C LEU A 578 -1.12 -4.21 -4.54
N ILE A 579 -1.28 -5.48 -4.92
CA ILE A 579 -1.96 -6.50 -4.12
C ILE A 579 -1.11 -7.76 -4.02
N GLY A 580 -1.39 -8.57 -3.00
CA GLY A 580 -0.82 -9.90 -2.86
C GLY A 580 -1.52 -10.70 -1.78
N TRP A 581 -1.21 -11.98 -1.70
CA TRP A 581 -1.78 -12.89 -0.72
C TRP A 581 -0.92 -12.93 0.53
N HIS A 582 -1.49 -12.50 1.66
CA HIS A 582 -0.96 -12.87 2.97
C HIS A 582 -1.30 -14.33 3.23
N VAL A 583 -0.29 -15.14 3.54
CA VAL A 583 -0.47 -16.56 3.88
C VAL A 583 -0.04 -16.78 5.32
N ASN A 584 -0.99 -17.14 6.17
CA ASN A 584 -0.71 -17.56 7.55
C ASN A 584 0.21 -18.78 7.54
N ARG A 585 1.21 -18.80 8.42
CA ARG A 585 2.06 -19.98 8.65
C ARG A 585 1.49 -20.81 9.81
N SER A 586 1.97 -20.57 11.02
CA SER A 586 1.30 -20.97 12.26
C SER A 586 1.12 -19.73 13.13
N ARG A 587 0.28 -19.82 14.16
CA ARG A 587 0.07 -18.76 15.17
C ARG A 587 1.37 -18.29 15.84
N ASP A 588 2.38 -19.15 15.87
CA ASP A 588 3.70 -18.93 16.48
C ASP A 588 4.76 -18.58 15.42
N ARG A 589 4.37 -18.21 14.19
CA ARG A 589 5.26 -17.77 13.09
C ARG A 589 4.76 -16.52 12.38
N GLU A 590 5.68 -15.84 11.70
CA GLU A 590 5.38 -14.71 10.83
C GLU A 590 4.52 -15.14 9.62
N GLY A 591 3.58 -14.31 9.18
CA GLY A 591 2.82 -14.52 7.96
C GLY A 591 3.65 -14.18 6.71
N ASP A 592 3.55 -15.02 5.68
CA ASP A 592 4.17 -14.75 4.39
C ASP A 592 3.33 -13.78 3.57
N PHE A 593 3.94 -13.14 2.57
CA PHE A 593 3.22 -12.33 1.59
C PHE A 593 3.82 -12.53 0.21
N PHE A 594 2.94 -12.80 -0.76
CA PHE A 594 3.30 -13.06 -2.15
C PHE A 594 2.52 -12.10 -3.06
N PRO A 595 3.19 -11.17 -3.78
CA PRO A 595 2.50 -10.23 -4.66
C PRO A 595 1.81 -10.96 -5.83
N ALA A 596 0.77 -10.34 -6.39
CA ALA A 596 -0.06 -11.03 -7.37
C ALA A 596 0.68 -11.39 -8.68
N SER A 597 1.75 -10.65 -8.99
CA SER A 597 2.71 -10.95 -10.06
C SER A 597 3.27 -12.38 -10.02
N ARG A 598 3.44 -12.97 -8.82
CA ARG A 598 3.92 -14.37 -8.66
C ARG A 598 2.92 -15.43 -9.14
N PHE A 599 1.64 -15.09 -9.28
CA PHE A 599 0.57 -16.01 -9.71
C PHE A 599 -0.09 -15.58 -11.03
N ARG A 600 0.59 -14.76 -11.84
CA ARG A 600 0.10 -14.19 -13.11
C ARG A 600 -0.51 -15.24 -14.04
N SER A 601 0.11 -16.42 -14.15
CA SER A 601 -0.36 -17.54 -14.99
C SER A 601 -1.74 -18.09 -14.64
N VAL A 602 -2.22 -17.85 -13.40
CA VAL A 602 -3.53 -18.30 -12.91
C VAL A 602 -4.51 -17.12 -12.80
N TYR A 603 -4.06 -16.00 -12.21
CA TYR A 603 -4.96 -14.93 -11.78
C TYR A 603 -4.96 -13.67 -12.66
N ALA A 604 -3.97 -13.45 -13.52
CA ALA A 604 -4.05 -12.36 -14.50
C ALA A 604 -5.04 -12.78 -15.60
N ARG A 605 -6.29 -12.36 -15.42
CA ARG A 605 -7.46 -12.80 -16.20
C ARG A 605 -8.32 -11.60 -16.61
N PRO A 606 -7.80 -10.70 -17.47
CA PRO A 606 -8.58 -9.58 -18.00
C PRO A 606 -9.83 -10.04 -18.75
N ASP A 607 -9.80 -11.24 -19.33
CA ASP A 607 -10.91 -11.93 -19.98
C ASP A 607 -12.06 -12.27 -19.01
N VAL A 608 -11.76 -12.69 -17.78
CA VAL A 608 -12.77 -12.91 -16.73
C VAL A 608 -13.42 -11.58 -16.34
N VAL A 609 -12.63 -10.52 -16.19
CA VAL A 609 -13.15 -9.17 -15.89
C VAL A 609 -14.03 -8.64 -17.05
N ASP A 610 -13.68 -8.90 -18.31
CA ASP A 610 -14.52 -8.54 -19.47
C ASP A 610 -15.86 -9.29 -19.49
N ARG A 611 -15.93 -10.52 -18.94
CA ARG A 611 -17.19 -11.28 -18.85
C ARG A 611 -18.02 -10.95 -17.63
N LEU A 612 -17.39 -10.56 -16.52
CA LEU A 612 -18.08 -10.09 -15.32
C LEU A 612 -18.98 -8.88 -15.61
N VAL A 613 -18.54 -7.96 -16.48
CA VAL A 613 -19.30 -6.80 -16.94
C VAL A 613 -20.68 -7.18 -17.52
N VAL A 614 -20.79 -8.38 -18.09
CA VAL A 614 -22.00 -8.89 -18.76
C VAL A 614 -22.79 -9.88 -17.89
N SER A 615 -22.12 -10.85 -17.25
CA SER A 615 -22.81 -11.85 -16.40
C SER A 615 -23.28 -11.28 -15.07
N LEU A 616 -22.61 -10.22 -14.58
CA LEU A 616 -22.69 -9.76 -13.19
C LEU A 616 -22.38 -10.86 -12.16
N ASP A 617 -21.82 -11.99 -12.56
CA ASP A 617 -21.40 -13.11 -11.69
C ASP A 617 -20.03 -13.65 -12.10
N GLU A 618 -19.11 -13.71 -11.14
CA GLU A 618 -17.74 -14.17 -11.31
C GLU A 618 -17.62 -15.62 -11.78
N LYS A 619 -18.48 -16.53 -11.29
CA LYS A 619 -18.41 -17.95 -11.67
C LYS A 619 -18.83 -18.12 -13.13
N GLU A 620 -19.91 -17.47 -13.53
CA GLU A 620 -20.33 -17.47 -14.94
C GLU A 620 -19.31 -16.79 -15.85
N ALA A 621 -18.71 -15.69 -15.39
CA ALA A 621 -17.65 -14.98 -16.12
C ALA A 621 -16.44 -15.89 -16.37
N LEU A 622 -15.97 -16.62 -15.35
CA LEU A 622 -14.88 -17.57 -15.44
C LEU A 622 -15.20 -18.73 -16.39
N LEU A 623 -16.40 -19.31 -16.29
CA LEU A 623 -16.86 -20.39 -17.17
C LEU A 623 -16.93 -19.94 -18.64
N ALA A 624 -17.43 -18.72 -18.90
CA ALA A 624 -17.50 -18.15 -20.24
C ALA A 624 -16.11 -17.84 -20.81
N ALA A 625 -15.22 -17.24 -20.00
CA ALA A 625 -13.85 -16.92 -20.39
C ALA A 625 -13.04 -18.19 -20.71
N ASN A 626 -13.11 -19.22 -19.86
CA ASN A 626 -12.43 -20.50 -20.09
C ASN A 626 -12.92 -21.17 -21.39
N ARG A 627 -14.23 -21.17 -21.66
CA ARG A 627 -14.82 -21.73 -22.88
C ARG A 627 -14.29 -21.07 -24.16
N ASP A 628 -14.19 -19.74 -24.18
CA ASP A 628 -13.83 -19.01 -25.41
C ASP A 628 -12.32 -19.03 -25.72
N SER A 629 -11.51 -19.30 -24.70
CA SER A 629 -10.05 -19.52 -24.78
C SER A 629 -9.64 -20.99 -24.94
N ASP A 630 -10.58 -21.94 -24.92
CA ASP A 630 -10.33 -23.39 -24.89
C ASP A 630 -9.45 -23.84 -23.69
N ARG A 631 -9.52 -23.08 -22.59
CA ARG A 631 -8.87 -23.43 -21.32
C ARG A 631 -9.72 -24.48 -20.60
N LYS A 632 -9.09 -25.53 -20.08
CA LYS A 632 -9.78 -26.56 -19.29
C LYS A 632 -10.60 -25.93 -18.16
N LEU A 633 -11.79 -26.48 -17.93
CA LEU A 633 -12.62 -26.19 -16.77
C LEU A 633 -11.94 -26.76 -15.52
N THR A 634 -11.00 -26.01 -14.95
CA THR A 634 -10.44 -26.28 -13.63
C THR A 634 -11.23 -25.53 -12.57
N GLU A 635 -11.43 -26.15 -11.41
CA GLU A 635 -11.85 -25.44 -10.20
C GLU A 635 -10.83 -24.36 -9.82
N GLN A 636 -11.24 -23.42 -8.96
CA GLN A 636 -10.36 -22.39 -8.44
C GLN A 636 -9.23 -23.06 -7.64
N VAL A 637 -8.03 -23.08 -8.21
CA VAL A 637 -6.88 -23.74 -7.57
C VAL A 637 -6.44 -22.94 -6.36
N SER A 638 -6.13 -23.61 -5.25
CA SER A 638 -5.75 -22.92 -4.02
C SER A 638 -4.39 -22.24 -4.17
N ILE A 639 -4.28 -21.01 -3.66
CA ILE A 639 -2.99 -20.30 -3.54
C ILE A 639 -2.01 -21.13 -2.71
N GLU A 640 -2.48 -21.82 -1.66
CA GLU A 640 -1.67 -22.65 -0.78
C GLU A 640 -0.96 -23.83 -1.48
N GLU A 641 -1.54 -24.32 -2.57
CA GLU A 641 -1.01 -25.44 -3.38
C GLU A 641 0.00 -25.00 -4.44
N LYS A 642 0.20 -23.67 -4.59
CA LYS A 642 1.01 -23.07 -5.65
C LYS A 642 2.00 -22.03 -5.14
N LEU A 643 2.31 -22.03 -3.84
CA LEU A 643 3.18 -21.03 -3.23
C LEU A 643 4.58 -21.07 -3.88
N PRO A 644 5.11 -19.92 -4.33
CA PRO A 644 6.50 -19.84 -4.76
C PRO A 644 7.43 -20.04 -3.55
N PRO A 645 8.74 -20.31 -3.79
CA PRO A 645 9.72 -20.34 -2.72
C PRO A 645 9.84 -18.98 -2.02
N VAL A 646 10.26 -18.98 -0.76
CA VAL A 646 10.70 -17.79 -0.01
C VAL A 646 12.20 -17.89 0.19
N VAL A 647 12.96 -17.03 -0.48
CA VAL A 647 14.42 -16.93 -0.35
C VAL A 647 14.79 -15.77 0.59
N ARG A 648 15.90 -15.92 1.31
CA ARG A 648 16.51 -14.90 2.17
C ARG A 648 18.02 -14.93 2.01
N ILE A 649 18.66 -13.75 1.93
CA ILE A 649 20.12 -13.64 2.09
C ILE A 649 20.42 -13.50 3.59
N LEU A 650 21.31 -14.34 4.11
CA LEU A 650 21.71 -14.38 5.52
C LEU A 650 23.00 -13.59 5.76
N SER A 651 23.92 -13.60 4.79
CA SER A 651 25.09 -12.74 4.75
C SER A 651 25.58 -12.60 3.30
N PRO A 652 26.14 -11.46 2.85
CA PRO A 652 26.31 -10.20 3.59
C PRO A 652 24.97 -9.56 3.98
N VAL A 653 25.01 -8.49 4.77
CA VAL A 653 23.83 -7.69 5.11
C VAL A 653 23.77 -6.38 4.30
N GLU A 654 22.64 -5.71 4.33
CA GLU A 654 22.41 -4.45 3.62
C GLU A 654 23.50 -3.40 3.90
N ASN A 655 24.01 -2.77 2.83
CA ASN A 655 25.13 -1.81 2.81
C ASN A 655 26.49 -2.34 3.33
N THR A 656 26.72 -3.66 3.35
CA THR A 656 28.04 -4.24 3.69
C THR A 656 29.15 -3.68 2.81
N GLY A 657 30.26 -3.28 3.44
CA GLY A 657 31.46 -2.80 2.75
C GLY A 657 32.30 -3.95 2.18
N VAL A 658 32.65 -3.88 0.90
CA VAL A 658 33.45 -4.89 0.18
C VAL A 658 34.61 -4.25 -0.58
N SER A 659 35.77 -4.91 -0.62
CA SER A 659 37.00 -4.40 -1.24
C SER A 659 37.63 -5.34 -2.28
N THR A 660 36.99 -6.48 -2.53
CA THR A 660 37.42 -7.53 -3.47
C THR A 660 36.33 -7.79 -4.48
N SER A 661 36.68 -8.12 -5.72
CA SER A 661 35.74 -8.43 -6.81
C SER A 661 35.02 -9.78 -6.67
N SER A 662 35.03 -10.37 -5.48
CA SER A 662 34.33 -11.61 -5.13
C SER A 662 33.68 -11.45 -3.75
N VAL A 663 32.47 -11.99 -3.59
CA VAL A 663 31.73 -12.02 -2.32
C VAL A 663 31.04 -13.37 -2.12
N THR A 664 31.08 -13.89 -0.89
CA THR A 664 30.33 -15.10 -0.50
C THR A 664 28.95 -14.71 0.01
N VAL A 665 27.90 -15.18 -0.66
CA VAL A 665 26.51 -14.98 -0.29
C VAL A 665 25.97 -16.26 0.35
N ARG A 666 25.67 -16.21 1.65
CA ARG A 666 24.93 -17.25 2.38
C ARG A 666 23.45 -17.00 2.25
N TYR A 667 22.67 -18.04 1.99
CA TYR A 667 21.24 -17.92 1.79
C TYR A 667 20.46 -19.03 2.49
N SER A 668 19.16 -18.80 2.66
CA SER A 668 18.17 -19.85 2.89
C SER A 668 17.02 -19.74 1.91
N VAL A 669 16.44 -20.88 1.55
CA VAL A 669 15.21 -21.01 0.75
C VAL A 669 14.25 -21.91 1.52
N ARG A 670 13.00 -21.49 1.62
CA ARG A 670 11.88 -22.30 2.12
C ARG A 670 10.89 -22.51 0.99
N SER A 671 10.55 -23.75 0.66
CA SER A 671 9.56 -24.09 -0.37
C SER A 671 8.74 -25.29 0.09
N ARG A 672 7.45 -25.36 -0.28
CA ARG A 672 6.63 -26.58 -0.08
C ARG A 672 6.99 -27.65 -1.11
N ASP A 673 7.27 -27.22 -2.34
CA ASP A 673 7.66 -28.06 -3.47
C ASP A 673 9.17 -28.08 -3.68
N PRO A 674 9.74 -29.13 -4.29
CA PRO A 674 11.16 -29.18 -4.67
C PRO A 674 11.57 -27.97 -5.51
N LEU A 675 12.77 -27.45 -5.24
CA LEU A 675 13.36 -26.37 -6.02
C LEU A 675 13.73 -26.88 -7.42
N THR A 676 13.42 -26.08 -8.43
CA THR A 676 13.78 -26.31 -9.83
C THR A 676 14.88 -25.36 -10.31
N GLY A 677 15.14 -24.27 -9.58
CA GLY A 677 16.24 -23.37 -9.88
C GLY A 677 16.63 -22.43 -8.74
N LEU A 678 17.85 -21.90 -8.82
CA LEU A 678 18.33 -20.78 -8.03
C LEU A 678 19.18 -19.86 -8.92
N ARG A 679 18.86 -18.57 -8.93
CA ARG A 679 19.52 -17.54 -9.74
C ARG A 679 20.09 -16.46 -8.84
N ALA A 680 21.33 -16.08 -9.09
CA ALA A 680 21.92 -14.87 -8.51
C ALA A 680 22.02 -13.80 -9.60
N LEU A 681 21.58 -12.60 -9.26
CA LEU A 681 21.60 -11.43 -10.14
C LEU A 681 22.43 -10.31 -9.53
N ILE A 682 23.13 -9.56 -10.37
CA ILE A 682 23.80 -8.30 -10.00
C ILE A 682 23.15 -7.16 -10.78
N ASP A 683 22.67 -6.13 -10.08
CA ASP A 683 21.91 -5.01 -10.66
C ASP A 683 20.77 -5.49 -11.60
N GLY A 684 20.09 -6.57 -11.22
CA GLY A 684 19.00 -7.20 -11.97
C GLY A 684 19.44 -8.06 -13.16
N ARG A 685 20.74 -8.41 -13.29
CA ARG A 685 21.24 -9.27 -14.38
C ARG A 685 21.82 -10.60 -13.91
N PRO A 686 21.47 -11.74 -14.55
CA PRO A 686 21.90 -13.05 -14.09
C PRO A 686 23.42 -13.22 -14.20
N VAL A 687 24.06 -13.56 -13.09
CA VAL A 687 25.49 -13.89 -13.02
C VAL A 687 25.75 -15.35 -12.65
N LEU A 688 24.74 -16.03 -12.08
CA LEU A 688 24.74 -17.46 -11.80
C LEU A 688 23.32 -18.02 -12.01
N LYS A 689 23.23 -19.21 -12.61
CA LYS A 689 22.01 -20.02 -12.67
C LYS A 689 22.35 -21.46 -12.27
N LEU A 690 21.65 -21.99 -11.28
CA LEU A 690 21.71 -23.38 -10.85
C LEU A 690 20.35 -24.03 -11.14
N GLU A 691 20.33 -25.08 -11.96
CA GLU A 691 19.12 -25.86 -12.29
C GLU A 691 19.27 -27.36 -11.92
N ASP A 692 20.49 -27.79 -11.62
CA ASP A 692 20.83 -29.15 -11.19
C ASP A 692 20.26 -29.39 -9.78
N PRO A 693 19.26 -30.28 -9.60
CA PRO A 693 18.62 -30.47 -8.30
C PRO A 693 19.57 -30.96 -7.21
N SER A 694 20.70 -31.60 -7.56
CA SER A 694 21.72 -32.03 -6.60
C SER A 694 22.49 -30.85 -5.96
N LYS A 695 22.42 -29.66 -6.58
CA LYS A 695 23.04 -28.41 -6.12
C LYS A 695 22.03 -27.43 -5.52
N LEU A 696 20.74 -27.79 -5.49
CA LEU A 696 19.68 -26.99 -4.89
C LEU A 696 19.41 -27.49 -3.48
N GLY A 697 19.40 -26.57 -2.51
CA GLY A 697 19.16 -26.89 -1.10
C GLY A 697 18.57 -25.72 -0.36
N GLU A 698 17.90 -26.00 0.76
CA GLU A 698 17.25 -24.99 1.62
C GLU A 698 18.23 -24.01 2.26
N LYS A 699 19.53 -24.32 2.28
CA LYS A 699 20.62 -23.42 2.68
C LYS A 699 21.83 -23.69 1.83
N GLY A 700 22.64 -22.66 1.59
CA GLY A 700 23.90 -22.80 0.87
C GLY A 700 24.75 -21.53 0.88
N GLU A 701 25.91 -21.62 0.24
CA GLU A 701 26.81 -20.48 -0.01
C GLU A 701 27.10 -20.38 -1.51
N LEU A 702 27.07 -19.16 -2.05
CA LEU A 702 27.42 -18.85 -3.44
C LEU A 702 28.61 -17.90 -3.45
N SER A 703 29.66 -18.19 -4.22
CA SER A 703 30.71 -17.21 -4.51
C SER A 703 30.33 -16.45 -5.78
N LEU A 704 30.11 -15.13 -5.68
CA LEU A 704 29.72 -14.28 -6.79
C LEU A 704 30.84 -13.29 -7.12
N SER A 705 31.16 -13.15 -8.42
CA SER A 705 32.04 -12.08 -8.90
C SER A 705 31.25 -10.77 -8.96
N ILE A 706 31.74 -9.72 -8.29
CA ILE A 706 31.10 -8.40 -8.23
C ILE A 706 31.97 -7.33 -8.91
N PRO A 707 31.36 -6.28 -9.52
CA PRO A 707 32.11 -5.17 -10.10
C PRO A 707 32.73 -4.27 -9.00
N PRO A 708 33.83 -3.56 -9.27
CA PRO A 708 34.53 -2.71 -8.29
C PRO A 708 33.83 -1.36 -7.99
N ARG A 709 32.51 -1.42 -7.73
CA ARG A 709 31.61 -0.29 -7.44
C ARG A 709 30.46 -0.71 -6.53
N ASP A 710 29.68 0.26 -6.05
CA ASP A 710 28.36 -0.02 -5.49
C ASP A 710 27.54 -0.86 -6.49
N CYS A 711 27.02 -1.99 -6.04
CA CYS A 711 26.16 -2.88 -6.79
C CYS A 711 25.09 -3.49 -5.88
N GLU A 712 24.04 -4.00 -6.49
CA GLU A 712 22.98 -4.74 -5.82
C GLU A 712 23.09 -6.23 -6.14
N ILE A 713 22.76 -7.08 -5.18
CA ILE A 713 22.70 -8.54 -5.33
C ILE A 713 21.29 -9.00 -5.02
N SER A 714 20.69 -9.76 -5.95
CA SER A 714 19.42 -10.46 -5.72
C SER A 714 19.62 -11.97 -5.84
N LEU A 715 18.91 -12.73 -5.00
CA LEU A 715 18.67 -14.16 -5.20
C LEU A 715 17.20 -14.40 -5.53
N VAL A 716 16.95 -15.24 -6.53
CA VAL A 716 15.62 -15.71 -6.92
C VAL A 716 15.64 -17.24 -6.95
N ALA A 717 14.74 -17.88 -6.21
CA ALA A 717 14.57 -19.33 -6.20
C ALA A 717 13.31 -19.72 -6.96
N GLU A 718 13.33 -20.82 -7.69
CA GLU A 718 12.23 -21.27 -8.55
C GLU A 718 11.76 -22.66 -8.08
N ASN A 719 10.44 -22.91 -8.14
CA ASN A 719 9.85 -24.25 -8.05
C ASN A 719 8.94 -24.49 -9.26
N ARG A 720 8.28 -25.66 -9.32
CA ARG A 720 7.37 -26.05 -10.42
C ARG A 720 6.16 -25.12 -10.64
N HIS A 721 5.90 -24.17 -9.76
CA HIS A 721 4.75 -23.25 -9.81
C HIS A 721 5.17 -21.84 -10.21
N ALA A 722 6.18 -21.27 -9.56
CA ALA A 722 6.61 -19.89 -9.75
C ALA A 722 8.02 -19.61 -9.21
N ALA A 723 8.57 -18.47 -9.63
CA ALA A 723 9.75 -17.86 -9.02
C ALA A 723 9.38 -17.17 -7.69
N SER A 724 10.33 -17.10 -6.77
CA SER A 724 10.23 -16.33 -5.53
C SER A 724 10.15 -14.84 -5.79
N GLU A 725 9.82 -14.07 -4.75
CA GLU A 725 10.27 -12.68 -4.68
C GLU A 725 11.82 -12.63 -4.57
N PRO A 726 12.48 -11.59 -5.09
CA PRO A 726 13.93 -11.48 -5.06
C PRO A 726 14.43 -11.07 -3.66
N ALA A 727 15.15 -11.95 -2.96
CA ALA A 727 15.89 -11.53 -1.77
C ALA A 727 17.05 -10.64 -2.21
N THR A 728 16.97 -9.35 -1.89
CA THR A 728 17.83 -8.31 -2.47
C THR A 728 18.55 -7.52 -1.39
N LEU A 729 19.82 -7.18 -1.64
CA LEU A 729 20.61 -6.27 -0.81
C LEU A 729 21.58 -5.43 -1.64
N ARG A 730 21.98 -4.28 -1.12
CA ARG A 730 23.02 -3.43 -1.69
C ARG A 730 24.37 -3.65 -1.02
N LEU A 731 25.44 -3.69 -1.82
CA LEU A 731 26.83 -3.62 -1.35
C LEU A 731 27.43 -2.23 -1.54
N LYS A 732 28.43 -1.92 -0.70
CA LYS A 732 29.19 -0.68 -0.74
C LYS A 732 30.64 -0.97 -1.10
N TRP A 733 31.12 -0.42 -2.22
CA TRP A 733 32.52 -0.60 -2.56
C TRP A 733 33.43 0.23 -1.66
N ARG A 734 34.53 -0.40 -1.25
CA ARG A 734 35.57 0.10 -0.33
C ARG A 734 36.98 -0.27 -0.80
N GLY A 735 37.11 -1.03 -1.88
CA GLY A 735 38.40 -1.32 -2.49
C GLY A 735 39.01 -0.08 -3.14
N ALA A 736 40.25 -0.18 -3.59
CA ALA A 736 40.77 0.80 -4.54
C ALA A 736 39.82 0.84 -5.75
N ALA A 737 39.39 2.02 -6.16
CA ALA A 737 38.70 2.16 -7.43
C ALA A 737 39.71 1.83 -8.53
N ASP A 738 39.44 0.80 -9.34
CA ASP A 738 40.28 0.51 -10.50
C ASP A 738 40.29 1.76 -11.38
N LYS A 739 41.49 2.31 -11.62
CA LYS A 739 41.68 3.45 -12.52
C LYS A 739 41.24 3.13 -13.96
N GLU A 740 41.00 1.85 -14.26
CA GLU A 740 40.45 1.36 -15.52
C GLU A 740 38.91 1.34 -15.58
N GLU A 741 38.15 1.12 -14.49
CA GLU A 741 36.67 1.09 -14.60
C GLU A 741 36.10 2.48 -14.92
N PHE A 742 36.78 3.55 -14.52
CA PHE A 742 36.48 4.92 -14.97
C PHE A 742 36.88 5.21 -16.43
N ARG A 743 37.50 4.26 -17.14
CA ARG A 743 37.90 4.36 -18.56
C ARG A 743 37.14 3.42 -19.49
N ILE A 744 36.70 2.25 -19.02
CA ILE A 744 35.92 1.31 -19.84
C ILE A 744 34.49 1.87 -20.02
N ARG A 745 34.18 2.32 -21.23
CA ARG A 745 32.83 2.70 -21.60
C ARG A 745 32.08 1.45 -22.09
N PRO A 746 30.80 1.22 -21.70
CA PRO A 746 30.01 0.11 -22.20
C PRO A 746 29.92 0.12 -23.73
N LYS A 747 29.74 -1.04 -24.37
CA LYS A 747 29.17 -1.08 -25.74
C LYS A 747 27.66 -1.03 -25.65
N LEU A 748 27.04 -0.43 -26.66
CA LEU A 748 25.60 -0.40 -26.84
C LEU A 748 25.22 -1.26 -28.04
N TYR A 749 24.27 -2.17 -27.85
CA TYR A 749 23.67 -2.98 -28.91
C TYR A 749 22.18 -2.62 -29.01
N VAL A 750 21.75 -2.15 -30.18
CA VAL A 750 20.36 -1.73 -30.43
C VAL A 750 19.77 -2.64 -31.50
N LEU A 751 18.65 -3.30 -31.19
CA LEU A 751 17.74 -3.88 -32.17
C LEU A 751 16.50 -3.00 -32.25
N ALA A 752 16.32 -2.30 -33.37
CA ALA A 752 15.14 -1.49 -33.63
C ALA A 752 14.33 -2.10 -34.77
N VAL A 753 13.08 -2.47 -34.49
CA VAL A 753 12.17 -3.11 -35.46
C VAL A 753 11.00 -2.16 -35.70
N GLY A 754 10.75 -1.82 -36.96
CA GLY A 754 9.69 -0.90 -37.36
C GLY A 754 8.90 -1.44 -38.55
N VAL A 755 7.62 -1.76 -38.35
CA VAL A 755 6.78 -2.33 -39.40
C VAL A 755 5.60 -1.41 -39.68
N ALA A 756 5.62 -0.79 -40.86
CA ALA A 756 4.56 0.08 -41.38
C ALA A 756 3.87 -0.53 -42.61
N ASN A 757 4.64 -1.13 -43.52
CA ASN A 757 4.17 -1.66 -44.80
C ASN A 757 3.77 -3.14 -44.75
N TYR A 758 2.76 -3.47 -43.94
CA TYR A 758 2.19 -4.82 -43.91
C TYR A 758 1.58 -5.23 -45.26
N GLN A 759 1.56 -6.55 -45.50
CA GLN A 759 0.93 -7.16 -46.68
C GLN A 759 -0.57 -6.88 -46.73
N ASP A 760 -1.26 -7.02 -45.59
CA ASP A 760 -2.65 -6.58 -45.44
C ASP A 760 -2.71 -5.05 -45.40
N GLN A 761 -3.49 -4.46 -46.30
CA GLN A 761 -3.69 -3.01 -46.37
C GLN A 761 -4.38 -2.45 -45.12
N GLY A 762 -5.21 -3.24 -44.44
CA GLY A 762 -5.89 -2.85 -43.20
C GLY A 762 -5.00 -2.78 -41.96
N LEU A 763 -3.75 -3.24 -42.06
CA LEU A 763 -2.73 -3.19 -41.00
C LEU A 763 -1.68 -2.11 -41.23
N ARG A 764 -1.73 -1.33 -42.32
CA ARG A 764 -0.66 -0.38 -42.64
C ARG A 764 -0.64 0.82 -41.69
N LEU A 765 0.56 1.16 -41.21
CA LEU A 765 0.83 2.30 -40.32
C LEU A 765 1.60 3.40 -41.06
N GLY A 766 1.64 4.60 -40.48
CA GLY A 766 2.24 5.77 -41.11
C GLY A 766 3.73 5.92 -40.79
N LEU A 767 4.10 5.84 -39.51
CA LEU A 767 5.42 6.28 -39.03
C LEU A 767 6.27 5.15 -38.44
N SER A 768 5.72 4.01 -38.05
CA SER A 768 6.45 2.97 -37.28
C SER A 768 7.80 2.50 -37.87
N ALA A 769 7.93 2.42 -39.19
CA ALA A 769 9.20 2.11 -39.85
C ALA A 769 10.23 3.25 -39.74
N LYS A 770 9.76 4.51 -39.85
CA LYS A 770 10.57 5.71 -39.64
C LYS A 770 10.93 5.89 -38.17
N ASP A 771 10.01 5.59 -37.25
CA ASP A 771 10.25 5.63 -35.80
C ASP A 771 11.43 4.73 -35.39
N ALA A 772 11.50 3.51 -35.92
CA ALA A 772 12.63 2.61 -35.68
C ALA A 772 13.96 3.12 -36.28
N LEU A 773 13.92 3.83 -37.41
CA LEU A 773 15.10 4.48 -38.00
C LEU A 773 15.60 5.64 -37.13
N ASP A 774 14.75 6.62 -36.85
CA ASP A 774 15.09 7.78 -36.01
C ASP A 774 15.58 7.37 -34.62
N PHE A 775 14.90 6.38 -34.00
CA PHE A 775 15.31 5.83 -32.71
C PHE A 775 16.66 5.10 -32.80
N GLY A 776 16.91 4.31 -33.85
CA GLY A 776 18.21 3.66 -34.06
C GLY A 776 19.36 4.65 -34.31
N GLU A 777 19.12 5.73 -35.06
CA GLU A 777 20.11 6.75 -35.37
C GLU A 777 20.46 7.63 -34.15
N VAL A 778 19.49 8.00 -33.30
CA VAL A 778 19.80 8.82 -32.11
C VAL A 778 20.75 8.12 -31.15
N TRP A 779 20.71 6.79 -31.07
CA TRP A 779 21.68 6.01 -30.28
C TRP A 779 23.10 6.03 -30.85
N LYS A 780 23.27 6.02 -32.18
CA LYS A 780 24.61 6.13 -32.80
C LYS A 780 25.31 7.44 -32.41
N SER A 781 24.54 8.51 -32.16
CA SER A 781 25.08 9.77 -31.63
C SER A 781 25.78 9.64 -30.27
N GLN A 782 25.57 8.55 -29.53
CA GLN A 782 26.19 8.32 -28.21
C GLN A 782 27.54 7.59 -28.29
N GLN A 783 27.94 7.11 -29.48
CA GLN A 783 29.24 6.47 -29.71
C GLN A 783 30.40 7.45 -29.47
N GLY A 784 31.42 7.00 -28.72
CA GLY A 784 32.55 7.86 -28.32
C GLY A 784 32.20 8.85 -27.22
N SER A 785 31.00 8.77 -26.62
CA SER A 785 30.57 9.61 -25.50
C SER A 785 30.30 8.77 -24.25
N LEU A 786 29.06 8.31 -24.02
CA LEU A 786 28.76 7.38 -22.92
C LEU A 786 29.22 5.95 -23.25
N TYR A 787 29.11 5.57 -24.52
CA TYR A 787 29.46 4.24 -25.02
C TYR A 787 30.77 4.26 -25.80
N GLU A 788 31.54 3.18 -25.74
CA GLU A 788 32.75 3.02 -26.55
C GLU A 788 32.38 2.86 -28.02
N GLY A 789 31.47 1.93 -28.30
CA GLY A 789 30.90 1.65 -29.62
C GLY A 789 29.39 1.42 -29.54
N VAL A 790 28.68 1.78 -30.60
CA VAL A 790 27.24 1.56 -30.76
C VAL A 790 27.01 0.70 -31.99
N GLN A 791 26.44 -0.49 -31.81
CA GLN A 791 26.01 -1.36 -32.91
C GLN A 791 24.49 -1.32 -32.99
N ALA A 792 23.94 -0.80 -34.08
CA ALA A 792 22.49 -0.75 -34.31
C ALA A 792 22.11 -1.65 -35.50
N ARG A 793 21.28 -2.67 -35.23
CA ARG A 793 20.53 -3.41 -36.24
C ARG A 793 19.14 -2.80 -36.32
N ILE A 794 18.83 -2.15 -37.43
CA ILE A 794 17.52 -1.56 -37.70
C ILE A 794 16.86 -2.43 -38.78
N LEU A 795 15.69 -2.98 -38.47
CA LEU A 795 14.90 -3.83 -39.37
C LEU A 795 13.59 -3.11 -39.68
N THR A 796 13.43 -2.65 -40.91
CA THR A 796 12.20 -1.97 -41.35
C THR A 796 11.48 -2.73 -42.46
N ASP A 797 10.14 -2.73 -42.38
CA ASP A 797 9.24 -3.27 -43.40
C ASP A 797 9.70 -4.63 -43.96
N ALA A 798 10.11 -4.71 -45.23
CA ALA A 798 10.55 -5.94 -45.89
C ALA A 798 11.74 -6.65 -45.21
N GLN A 799 12.51 -5.95 -44.36
CA GLN A 799 13.58 -6.54 -43.55
C GLN A 799 13.08 -7.07 -42.20
N ALA A 800 11.93 -6.60 -41.71
CA ALA A 800 11.34 -6.97 -40.43
C ALA A 800 10.45 -8.23 -40.56
N THR A 801 11.02 -9.30 -41.14
CA THR A 801 10.40 -10.63 -41.18
C THR A 801 10.56 -11.35 -39.84
N LYS A 802 9.74 -12.37 -39.59
CA LYS A 802 9.88 -13.21 -38.38
C LYS A 802 11.30 -13.73 -38.20
N GLY A 803 11.92 -14.26 -39.27
CA GLY A 803 13.27 -14.81 -39.22
C GLY A 803 14.30 -13.77 -38.80
N ASN A 804 14.35 -12.63 -39.49
CA ASN A 804 15.34 -11.59 -39.23
C ASN A 804 15.21 -10.98 -37.81
N ILE A 805 13.99 -10.89 -37.27
CA ILE A 805 13.76 -10.41 -35.90
C ILE A 805 14.27 -11.43 -34.88
N LEU A 806 14.03 -12.73 -35.09
CA LEU A 806 14.58 -13.79 -34.22
C LEU A 806 16.12 -13.81 -34.29
N ASP A 807 16.72 -13.66 -35.47
CA ASP A 807 18.18 -13.53 -35.64
C ASP A 807 18.73 -12.26 -34.96
N GLY A 808 17.93 -11.19 -34.89
CA GLY A 808 18.24 -9.97 -34.14
C GLY A 808 18.20 -10.18 -32.63
N LEU A 809 17.17 -10.87 -32.13
CA LEU A 809 17.02 -11.22 -30.71
C LEU A 809 18.16 -12.14 -30.25
N GLU A 810 18.47 -13.19 -31.02
CA GLU A 810 19.60 -14.07 -30.73
C GLU A 810 20.95 -13.32 -30.79
N TRP A 811 21.12 -12.36 -31.70
CA TRP A 811 22.31 -11.51 -31.73
C TRP A 811 22.50 -10.69 -30.45
N LEU A 812 21.44 -10.08 -29.90
CA LEU A 812 21.52 -9.39 -28.61
C LEU A 812 21.96 -10.36 -27.50
N GLN A 813 21.33 -11.54 -27.43
CA GLN A 813 21.66 -12.57 -26.43
C GLN A 813 23.12 -13.05 -26.53
N ARG A 814 23.66 -13.20 -27.75
CA ARG A 814 25.02 -13.72 -27.99
C ARG A 814 26.13 -12.68 -27.86
N GLN A 815 25.85 -11.37 -28.03
CA GLN A 815 26.89 -10.34 -28.10
C GLN A 815 27.01 -9.46 -26.85
N VAL A 816 25.93 -9.31 -26.07
CA VAL A 816 25.88 -8.38 -24.96
C VAL A 816 26.48 -9.02 -23.70
N THR A 817 27.60 -8.47 -23.21
CA THR A 817 28.24 -8.93 -21.97
C THR A 817 27.70 -8.20 -20.74
N GLN A 818 28.06 -8.64 -19.54
CA GLN A 818 27.72 -7.97 -18.27
C GLN A 818 28.17 -6.49 -18.18
N LYS A 819 29.13 -6.07 -19.02
CA LYS A 819 29.61 -4.68 -19.08
C LYS A 819 28.80 -3.81 -20.05
N ASP A 820 27.94 -4.40 -20.88
CA ASP A 820 27.30 -3.73 -22.00
C ASP A 820 25.84 -3.36 -21.73
N VAL A 821 25.25 -2.60 -22.65
CA VAL A 821 23.83 -2.26 -22.67
C VAL A 821 23.19 -2.78 -23.95
N ALA A 822 22.02 -3.38 -23.83
CA ALA A 822 21.15 -3.78 -24.93
C ALA A 822 19.89 -2.92 -24.96
N ILE A 823 19.40 -2.63 -26.16
CA ILE A 823 18.13 -1.96 -26.39
C ILE A 823 17.33 -2.77 -27.40
N LEU A 824 16.09 -3.09 -27.04
CA LEU A 824 15.07 -3.62 -27.95
C LEU A 824 14.01 -2.54 -28.17
N PHE A 825 13.78 -2.14 -29.41
CA PHE A 825 12.71 -1.20 -29.78
C PHE A 825 11.78 -1.88 -30.79
N LEU A 826 10.48 -1.89 -30.49
CA LEU A 826 9.43 -2.52 -31.29
C LEU A 826 8.36 -1.48 -31.63
N ALA A 827 8.30 -1.04 -32.89
CA ALA A 827 7.25 -0.18 -33.42
C ALA A 827 6.44 -0.92 -34.50
N GLY A 828 5.12 -0.93 -34.34
CA GLY A 828 4.23 -1.68 -35.23
C GLY A 828 2.97 -2.18 -34.52
N HIS A 829 2.43 -3.32 -34.92
CA HIS A 829 1.26 -3.92 -34.32
C HIS A 829 1.60 -5.04 -33.33
N GLY A 830 0.92 -5.00 -32.18
CA GLY A 830 0.78 -6.13 -31.28
C GLY A 830 -0.62 -6.71 -31.37
N ILE A 831 -0.78 -8.00 -31.11
CA ILE A 831 -2.09 -8.65 -30.96
C ILE A 831 -2.03 -9.72 -29.87
N ASN A 832 -3.11 -9.83 -29.10
CA ASN A 832 -3.27 -10.93 -28.14
C ASN A 832 -4.03 -12.08 -28.81
N ASP A 833 -3.56 -13.32 -28.64
CA ASP A 833 -4.31 -14.52 -29.07
C ASP A 833 -5.53 -14.76 -28.15
N PRO A 834 -6.43 -15.72 -28.46
CA PRO A 834 -7.60 -16.00 -27.64
C PRO A 834 -7.29 -16.45 -26.19
N ASN A 835 -6.04 -16.77 -25.86
CA ASN A 835 -5.58 -17.06 -24.50
C ASN A 835 -5.02 -15.83 -23.78
N GLY A 836 -4.95 -14.67 -24.44
CA GLY A 836 -4.34 -13.46 -23.92
C GLY A 836 -2.83 -13.38 -24.10
N MET A 837 -2.21 -14.29 -24.89
CA MET A 837 -0.76 -14.24 -25.14
C MET A 837 -0.43 -13.18 -26.19
N PHE A 838 0.49 -12.29 -25.88
CA PHE A 838 0.92 -11.23 -26.80
C PHE A 838 1.79 -11.77 -27.94
N TYR A 839 1.58 -11.22 -29.14
CA TYR A 839 2.43 -11.39 -30.32
C TYR A 839 2.73 -10.03 -30.95
N PHE A 840 4.00 -9.76 -31.25
CA PHE A 840 4.38 -8.66 -32.15
C PHE A 840 4.27 -9.14 -33.60
N LEU A 841 3.73 -8.30 -34.48
CA LEU A 841 3.48 -8.64 -35.88
C LEU A 841 4.66 -8.21 -36.77
N PRO A 842 5.46 -9.14 -37.32
CA PRO A 842 6.39 -8.84 -38.40
C PRO A 842 5.66 -8.55 -39.72
N VAL A 843 6.40 -8.12 -40.75
CA VAL A 843 5.84 -7.79 -42.07
C VAL A 843 5.17 -8.99 -42.77
N ASP A 844 5.61 -10.20 -42.43
CA ASP A 844 5.13 -11.50 -42.92
C ASP A 844 4.11 -12.18 -41.96
N ALA A 845 3.53 -11.40 -41.05
CA ALA A 845 2.46 -11.85 -40.16
C ALA A 845 1.20 -12.32 -40.92
N ASP A 846 0.55 -13.34 -40.37
CA ASP A 846 -0.71 -13.92 -40.87
C ASP A 846 -1.64 -14.09 -39.66
N LEU A 847 -2.72 -13.31 -39.61
CA LEU A 847 -3.62 -13.25 -38.45
C LEU A 847 -4.36 -14.56 -38.17
N GLU A 848 -4.51 -15.43 -39.18
CA GLU A 848 -5.11 -16.77 -39.01
C GLU A 848 -4.06 -17.81 -38.55
N LYS A 849 -2.77 -17.44 -38.54
CA LYS A 849 -1.64 -18.34 -38.22
C LYS A 849 -0.63 -17.71 -37.27
N LEU A 850 -1.07 -16.81 -36.38
CA LEU A 850 -0.25 -16.01 -35.46
C LEU A 850 0.85 -16.80 -34.74
N LYS A 851 0.55 -17.99 -34.20
CA LYS A 851 1.57 -18.83 -33.52
C LYS A 851 2.76 -19.19 -34.42
N ARG A 852 2.53 -19.29 -35.73
CA ARG A 852 3.55 -19.61 -36.73
C ARG A 852 4.27 -18.36 -37.23
N THR A 853 3.55 -17.28 -37.51
CA THR A 853 4.06 -16.09 -38.24
C THR A 853 4.35 -14.86 -37.38
N GLY A 854 3.75 -14.73 -36.20
CA GLY A 854 4.06 -13.68 -35.23
C GLY A 854 5.31 -13.98 -34.40
N ILE A 855 5.91 -12.94 -33.81
CA ILE A 855 6.92 -13.05 -32.76
C ILE A 855 6.18 -13.17 -31.43
N SER A 856 6.36 -14.27 -30.69
CA SER A 856 5.62 -14.49 -29.45
C SER A 856 6.22 -13.74 -28.27
N GLN A 857 5.38 -13.44 -27.28
CA GLN A 857 5.82 -12.96 -25.96
C GLN A 857 6.94 -13.84 -25.37
N ALA A 858 6.84 -15.17 -25.51
CA ALA A 858 7.85 -16.09 -25.00
C ALA A 858 9.23 -15.92 -25.68
N ASP A 859 9.26 -15.67 -26.99
CA ASP A 859 10.51 -15.40 -27.73
C ASP A 859 11.18 -14.11 -27.20
N ILE A 860 10.38 -13.07 -26.94
CA ILE A 860 10.86 -11.79 -26.42
C ILE A 860 11.32 -11.94 -24.97
N THR A 861 10.48 -12.46 -24.07
CA THR A 861 10.79 -12.60 -22.64
C THR A 861 12.01 -13.49 -22.41
N SER A 862 12.08 -14.66 -23.06
CA SER A 862 13.20 -15.59 -22.88
C SER A 862 14.54 -15.01 -23.36
N THR A 863 14.54 -14.29 -24.49
CA THR A 863 15.72 -13.55 -24.96
C THR A 863 16.16 -12.50 -23.95
N VAL A 864 15.22 -11.62 -23.53
CA VAL A 864 15.50 -10.49 -22.63
C VAL A 864 16.02 -10.94 -21.26
N ALA A 865 15.49 -12.04 -20.74
CA ALA A 865 15.90 -12.68 -19.48
C ALA A 865 17.26 -13.40 -19.56
N ALA A 866 17.74 -13.71 -20.77
CA ALA A 866 19.02 -14.36 -21.02
C ALA A 866 20.16 -13.37 -21.32
N ILE A 867 19.87 -12.10 -21.64
CA ILE A 867 20.88 -11.07 -21.88
C ILE A 867 21.62 -10.72 -20.57
N ALA A 868 22.95 -10.84 -20.59
CA ALA A 868 23.82 -10.63 -19.43
C ALA A 868 24.06 -9.15 -19.08
N GLY A 869 24.00 -8.24 -20.06
CA GLY A 869 24.13 -6.79 -19.86
C GLY A 869 22.79 -6.10 -19.60
N LYS A 870 22.80 -4.81 -19.24
CA LYS A 870 21.58 -4.07 -18.92
C LYS A 870 20.67 -3.98 -20.14
N VAL A 871 19.38 -4.31 -20.02
CA VAL A 871 18.41 -4.21 -21.14
C VAL A 871 17.40 -3.09 -20.89
N LEU A 872 17.17 -2.27 -21.90
CA LEU A 872 15.97 -1.45 -22.03
C LEU A 872 15.09 -1.98 -23.16
N VAL A 873 13.79 -2.06 -22.94
CA VAL A 873 12.80 -2.43 -23.95
C VAL A 873 11.87 -1.25 -24.17
N PHE A 874 11.62 -0.90 -25.41
CA PHE A 874 10.73 0.18 -25.83
C PHE A 874 9.65 -0.41 -26.74
N ILE A 875 8.39 -0.32 -26.31
CA ILE A 875 7.24 -0.85 -27.03
C ILE A 875 6.40 0.33 -27.52
N ASP A 876 6.57 0.70 -28.79
CA ASP A 876 5.73 1.67 -29.51
C ASP A 876 4.70 0.93 -30.39
N ALA A 877 3.92 0.05 -29.75
CA ALA A 877 2.95 -0.78 -30.43
C ALA A 877 1.58 -0.09 -30.53
N CYS A 878 1.09 0.10 -31.75
CA CYS A 878 -0.24 0.65 -32.02
C CYS A 878 -1.31 -0.44 -31.93
N HIS A 879 -2.40 -0.14 -31.21
CA HIS A 879 -3.66 -0.86 -31.37
C HIS A 879 -4.28 -0.48 -32.73
N SER A 880 -4.48 -1.42 -33.66
CA SER A 880 -5.25 -1.16 -34.90
C SER A 880 -6.74 -1.30 -34.62
N GLY A 881 -7.42 -0.20 -34.29
CA GLY A 881 -8.88 -0.18 -34.08
C GLY A 881 -9.70 -0.63 -35.30
N ASN A 882 -9.10 -0.63 -36.50
CA ASN A 882 -9.77 -0.91 -37.78
C ASN A 882 -9.70 -2.36 -38.29
N ILE A 883 -9.26 -3.36 -37.52
CA ILE A 883 -9.39 -4.79 -37.90
C ILE A 883 -10.86 -5.30 -37.75
N MET A 884 -11.83 -4.43 -38.05
CA MET A 884 -13.27 -4.67 -37.91
C MET A 884 -13.88 -5.27 -39.19
N GLY A 885 -13.87 -6.60 -39.28
CA GLY A 885 -14.62 -7.32 -40.32
C GLY A 885 -15.04 -8.72 -39.89
N LYS A 886 -14.06 -9.58 -39.59
CA LYS A 886 -14.29 -11.01 -39.32
C LYS A 886 -13.93 -11.49 -37.91
N LEU A 887 -13.07 -10.76 -37.18
CA LEU A 887 -12.54 -11.13 -35.86
C LEU A 887 -13.19 -10.39 -34.67
N LYS A 888 -14.47 -10.01 -34.80
CA LYS A 888 -15.24 -9.05 -33.97
C LYS A 888 -15.36 -9.30 -32.44
N ARG A 889 -14.62 -10.25 -31.85
CA ARG A 889 -14.64 -10.58 -30.40
C ARG A 889 -13.30 -11.00 -29.78
N ARG A 890 -12.17 -11.05 -30.52
CA ARG A 890 -11.00 -11.86 -30.10
C ARG A 890 -9.69 -11.15 -29.75
N ALA A 891 -9.51 -9.87 -30.05
CA ALA A 891 -8.27 -9.18 -29.67
C ALA A 891 -8.50 -7.68 -29.42
N ALA A 892 -8.57 -7.29 -28.15
CA ALA A 892 -8.10 -5.97 -27.73
C ALA A 892 -6.62 -6.12 -27.38
N LEU A 893 -5.75 -5.29 -27.97
CA LEU A 893 -4.35 -5.28 -27.57
C LEU A 893 -4.26 -4.72 -26.15
N ASP A 894 -3.58 -5.46 -25.28
CA ASP A 894 -3.21 -5.00 -23.94
C ASP A 894 -1.75 -5.34 -23.71
N VAL A 895 -0.91 -4.31 -23.64
CA VAL A 895 0.53 -4.43 -23.43
C VAL A 895 0.90 -4.51 -21.95
N GLY A 896 -0.03 -4.29 -21.02
CA GLY A 896 0.24 -4.27 -19.59
C GLY A 896 0.86 -5.57 -19.08
N THR A 897 0.33 -6.72 -19.52
CA THR A 897 0.83 -8.05 -19.14
C THR A 897 2.26 -8.31 -19.60
N VAL A 898 2.61 -7.99 -20.86
CA VAL A 898 3.96 -8.20 -21.39
C VAL A 898 4.97 -7.21 -20.80
N VAL A 899 4.56 -5.96 -20.56
CA VAL A 899 5.39 -4.96 -19.85
C VAL A 899 5.72 -5.42 -18.43
N ASN A 900 4.70 -5.90 -17.69
CA ASN A 900 4.86 -6.42 -16.33
C ASN A 900 5.73 -7.69 -16.27
N GLU A 901 5.60 -8.60 -17.24
CA GLU A 901 6.44 -9.79 -17.31
C GLU A 901 7.89 -9.45 -17.65
N LEU A 902 8.15 -8.58 -18.63
CA LEU A 902 9.52 -8.17 -18.99
C LEU A 902 10.22 -7.38 -17.86
N ALA A 903 9.46 -6.57 -17.13
CA ALA A 903 9.96 -5.78 -16.00
C ALA A 903 9.95 -6.50 -14.65
N SER A 904 9.69 -7.82 -14.63
CA SER A 904 9.78 -8.60 -13.42
C SER A 904 11.24 -8.76 -12.94
N ALA A 905 11.44 -8.99 -11.64
CA ALA A 905 12.78 -9.03 -11.05
C ALA A 905 13.68 -10.17 -11.59
N GLU A 906 13.07 -11.28 -12.03
CA GLU A 906 13.75 -12.40 -12.66
C GLU A 906 14.20 -12.15 -14.12
N ASN A 907 13.58 -11.17 -14.80
CA ASN A 907 13.88 -10.80 -16.19
C ASN A 907 14.68 -9.48 -16.29
N GLY A 908 14.54 -8.60 -15.29
CA GLY A 908 15.45 -7.49 -15.01
C GLY A 908 15.49 -6.38 -16.06
N ALA A 909 14.51 -6.29 -16.97
CA ALA A 909 14.51 -5.29 -18.04
C ALA A 909 13.75 -4.03 -17.63
N ILE A 910 14.25 -2.87 -18.05
CA ILE A 910 13.51 -1.61 -17.91
C ILE A 910 12.64 -1.44 -19.14
N VAL A 911 11.33 -1.35 -18.95
CA VAL A 911 10.38 -1.34 -20.06
C VAL A 911 9.68 0.01 -20.13
N PHE A 912 9.81 0.68 -21.27
CA PHE A 912 9.02 1.85 -21.64
C PHE A 912 7.94 1.41 -22.65
N SER A 913 6.69 1.72 -22.38
CA SER A 913 5.57 1.51 -23.29
C SER A 913 4.96 2.85 -23.68
N SER A 914 4.57 2.98 -24.94
CA SER A 914 3.99 4.21 -25.49
C SER A 914 2.63 4.54 -24.91
N ALA A 915 1.89 3.56 -24.37
CA ALA A 915 0.52 3.71 -23.91
C ALA A 915 0.23 2.89 -22.63
N THR A 916 -0.96 3.03 -22.05
CA THR A 916 -1.45 2.20 -20.93
C THR A 916 -2.84 1.64 -21.21
N GLY A 917 -3.15 0.46 -20.67
CA GLY A 917 -4.45 -0.20 -20.86
C GLY A 917 -4.75 -0.40 -22.35
N ARG A 918 -5.92 0.07 -22.80
CA ARG A 918 -6.37 0.01 -24.21
C ARG A 918 -6.15 1.31 -25.00
N GLN A 919 -5.31 2.23 -24.50
CA GLN A 919 -4.98 3.47 -25.23
C GLN A 919 -4.20 3.20 -26.54
N TYR A 920 -4.33 4.11 -27.49
CA TYR A 920 -3.58 4.11 -28.75
C TYR A 920 -2.24 4.84 -28.59
N SER A 921 -1.20 4.35 -29.29
CA SER A 921 -0.05 5.22 -29.62
C SER A 921 -0.45 6.11 -30.80
N LEU A 922 -0.14 7.41 -30.71
CA LEU A 922 -0.62 8.42 -31.65
C LEU A 922 0.49 8.88 -32.60
N GLU A 923 0.14 8.92 -33.89
CA GLU A 923 0.98 9.41 -34.98
C GLU A 923 0.40 10.74 -35.52
N ASN A 924 1.25 11.74 -35.73
CA ASN A 924 0.92 12.94 -36.50
C ASN A 924 2.12 13.28 -37.40
N PRO A 925 1.95 13.36 -38.74
CA PRO A 925 3.03 13.69 -39.66
C PRO A 925 3.78 14.99 -39.32
N GLN A 926 3.14 15.97 -38.66
CA GLN A 926 3.77 17.22 -38.24
C GLN A 926 4.83 17.05 -37.14
N TRP A 927 4.74 16.00 -36.31
CA TRP A 927 5.78 15.68 -35.32
C TRP A 927 6.97 14.96 -35.97
N GLY A 928 6.79 14.41 -37.17
CA GLY A 928 7.77 13.66 -37.94
C GLY A 928 8.05 12.23 -37.44
N ASN A 929 7.48 11.83 -36.30
CA ASN A 929 7.56 10.52 -35.63
C ASN A 929 6.26 10.32 -34.82
N GLY A 930 5.95 9.10 -34.37
CA GLY A 930 4.93 8.86 -33.35
C GLY A 930 5.23 9.66 -32.06
N ALA A 931 4.22 10.06 -31.29
CA ALA A 931 4.40 10.97 -30.15
C ALA A 931 5.43 10.46 -29.13
N PHE A 932 5.40 9.17 -28.84
CA PHE A 932 6.32 8.48 -27.94
C PHE A 932 7.75 8.45 -28.49
N THR A 933 7.94 7.97 -29.72
CA THR A 933 9.27 7.99 -30.37
C THR A 933 9.82 9.41 -30.53
N ARG A 934 8.98 10.40 -30.82
CA ARG A 934 9.36 11.82 -30.85
C ARG A 934 9.90 12.29 -29.51
N ALA A 935 9.21 11.96 -28.41
CA ALA A 935 9.65 12.30 -27.06
C ALA A 935 10.95 11.59 -26.66
N LEU A 936 11.11 10.31 -27.05
CA LEU A 936 12.34 9.55 -26.83
C LEU A 936 13.54 10.17 -27.54
N VAL A 937 13.45 10.44 -28.84
CA VAL A 937 14.53 11.03 -29.64
C VAL A 937 14.91 12.42 -29.11
N GLU A 938 13.93 13.26 -28.77
CA GLU A 938 14.19 14.56 -28.14
C GLU A 938 14.86 14.43 -26.75
N GLY A 939 14.42 13.47 -25.94
CA GLY A 939 14.95 13.22 -24.60
C GLY A 939 16.40 12.73 -24.63
N ILE A 940 16.67 11.65 -25.38
CA ILE A 940 17.99 11.06 -25.59
C ILE A 940 18.97 12.07 -26.21
N GLY A 941 18.47 12.90 -27.14
CA GLY A 941 19.25 13.97 -27.77
C GLY A 941 19.67 15.13 -26.85
N GLY A 942 19.28 15.12 -25.57
CA GLY A 942 19.77 16.08 -24.57
C GLY A 942 18.68 16.81 -23.77
N LYS A 943 17.41 16.78 -24.20
CA LYS A 943 16.34 17.54 -23.53
C LYS A 943 15.93 16.94 -22.17
N ALA A 944 16.24 15.68 -21.91
CA ALA A 944 15.95 15.04 -20.63
C ALA A 944 16.92 15.41 -19.49
N ASP A 945 18.04 16.09 -19.75
CA ASP A 945 18.99 16.54 -18.70
C ASP A 945 18.49 17.81 -17.97
N PHE A 946 17.36 17.69 -17.25
CA PHE A 946 16.80 18.78 -16.45
C PHE A 946 17.65 19.16 -15.23
N ARG A 947 18.69 18.40 -14.91
CA ARG A 947 19.66 18.75 -13.85
C ARG A 947 20.91 19.47 -14.36
N GLY A 948 21.07 19.63 -15.69
CA GLY A 948 22.26 20.25 -16.28
C GLY A 948 23.56 19.51 -15.98
N THR A 949 23.48 18.19 -15.78
CA THR A 949 24.61 17.33 -15.39
C THR A 949 25.40 16.79 -16.57
N GLY A 950 24.93 17.01 -17.80
CA GLY A 950 25.43 16.39 -19.01
C GLY A 950 25.03 14.90 -19.14
N ARG A 951 24.32 14.33 -18.16
CA ARG A 951 23.93 12.91 -18.11
C ARG A 951 22.42 12.78 -18.02
N ILE A 952 21.85 11.88 -18.81
CA ILE A 952 20.43 11.51 -18.79
C ILE A 952 20.34 10.12 -18.16
N THR A 953 19.64 9.98 -17.04
CA THR A 953 19.35 8.67 -16.44
C THR A 953 18.01 8.10 -16.92
N VAL A 954 17.73 6.83 -16.60
CA VAL A 954 16.43 6.20 -16.90
C VAL A 954 15.28 7.03 -16.33
N ASN A 955 15.37 7.40 -15.06
CA ASN A 955 14.35 8.23 -14.39
C ASN A 955 14.21 9.62 -15.04
N MET A 956 15.30 10.17 -15.59
CA MET A 956 15.24 11.44 -16.30
C MET A 956 14.50 11.32 -17.64
N LEU A 957 14.76 10.23 -18.37
CA LEU A 957 14.09 9.93 -19.62
C LEU A 957 12.60 9.63 -19.41
N ASP A 958 12.22 8.86 -18.37
CA ASP A 958 10.80 8.62 -18.01
C ASP A 958 10.05 9.92 -17.75
N LEU A 959 10.61 10.82 -16.92
CA LEU A 959 9.97 12.10 -16.63
C LEU A 959 9.80 12.95 -17.90
N TYR A 960 10.85 13.03 -18.73
CA TYR A 960 10.80 13.80 -19.97
C TYR A 960 9.78 13.24 -20.95
N VAL A 961 9.78 11.92 -21.18
CA VAL A 961 8.84 11.23 -22.09
C VAL A 961 7.41 11.36 -21.57
N SER A 962 7.18 11.21 -20.26
CA SER A 962 5.87 11.37 -19.65
C SER A 962 5.25 12.74 -19.95
N GLU A 963 5.97 13.82 -19.68
CA GLU A 963 5.45 15.18 -19.91
C GLU A 963 5.40 15.52 -21.40
N ARG A 964 6.38 15.08 -22.21
CA ARG A 964 6.46 15.44 -23.63
C ARG A 964 5.42 14.72 -24.49
N VAL A 965 5.09 13.45 -24.20
CA VAL A 965 3.98 12.75 -24.89
C VAL A 965 2.64 13.37 -24.49
N LYS A 966 2.47 13.71 -23.21
CA LYS A 966 1.27 14.42 -22.72
C LYS A 966 1.11 15.79 -23.40
N GLU A 967 2.20 16.54 -23.59
CA GLU A 967 2.20 17.81 -24.32
C GLU A 967 1.83 17.61 -25.80
N LEU A 968 2.49 16.69 -26.51
CA LEU A 968 2.25 16.44 -27.94
C LEU A 968 0.82 15.95 -28.23
N THR A 969 0.27 15.10 -27.37
CA THR A 969 -1.03 14.44 -27.58
C THR A 969 -2.19 15.12 -26.86
N GLU A 970 -1.97 16.29 -26.25
CA GLU A 970 -2.93 16.96 -25.35
C GLU A 970 -3.43 16.03 -24.23
N GLY A 971 -2.60 15.05 -23.84
CA GLY A 971 -2.83 14.01 -22.84
C GLY A 971 -3.66 12.81 -23.30
N GLN A 972 -3.92 12.65 -24.61
CA GLN A 972 -4.66 11.49 -25.16
C GLN A 972 -3.89 10.17 -25.02
N GLN A 973 -2.56 10.25 -24.86
CA GLN A 973 -1.67 9.11 -24.71
C GLN A 973 -0.86 9.24 -23.41
N THR A 974 -0.92 8.20 -22.56
CA THR A 974 -0.15 8.13 -21.31
C THR A 974 0.95 7.07 -21.46
N PRO A 975 2.21 7.47 -21.69
CA PRO A 975 3.31 6.50 -21.71
C PRO A 975 3.58 5.98 -20.30
N THR A 976 4.09 4.76 -20.21
CA THR A 976 4.41 4.11 -18.94
C THR A 976 5.83 3.57 -18.95
N THR A 977 6.48 3.63 -17.78
CA THR A 977 7.81 3.06 -17.57
C THR A 977 7.74 2.16 -16.35
N VAL A 978 8.16 0.90 -16.49
CA VAL A 978 8.32 -0.03 -15.37
C VAL A 978 9.79 -0.38 -15.25
N LYS A 979 10.33 -0.18 -14.05
CA LYS A 979 11.70 -0.52 -13.68
C LYS A 979 11.64 -1.59 -12.59
N PRO A 980 12.30 -2.75 -12.76
CA PRO A 980 12.34 -3.78 -11.73
C PRO A 980 12.88 -3.20 -10.41
N PRO A 981 12.43 -3.69 -9.25
CA PRO A 981 12.90 -3.21 -7.96
C PRO A 981 14.40 -3.44 -7.79
N ASN A 982 14.93 -4.50 -8.39
CA ASN A 982 16.32 -4.91 -8.31
C ASN A 982 17.26 -4.30 -9.38
N VAL A 983 16.80 -3.29 -10.11
CA VAL A 983 17.61 -2.58 -11.12
C VAL A 983 17.83 -1.13 -10.68
N PRO A 984 19.07 -0.70 -10.37
CA PRO A 984 19.34 0.69 -9.99
C PRO A 984 19.09 1.66 -11.15
N ASP A 985 18.89 2.95 -10.85
CA ASP A 985 18.90 4.00 -11.88
C ASP A 985 20.33 4.23 -12.39
N PHE A 986 20.50 4.41 -13.71
CA PHE A 986 21.82 4.61 -14.33
C PHE A 986 21.74 5.56 -15.53
N PRO A 987 22.85 6.23 -15.91
CA PRO A 987 22.92 7.03 -17.13
C PRO A 987 22.71 6.17 -18.38
N VAL A 988 21.77 6.56 -19.24
CA VAL A 988 21.48 5.94 -20.54
C VAL A 988 22.00 6.78 -21.71
N ALA A 989 22.13 8.09 -21.55
CA ALA A 989 22.68 8.98 -22.58
C ALA A 989 23.44 10.15 -21.93
N VAL A 990 24.20 10.86 -22.75
CA VAL A 990 24.83 12.13 -22.39
C VAL A 990 24.44 13.22 -23.39
N LYS A 991 24.25 14.43 -22.87
CA LYS A 991 24.03 15.63 -23.66
C LYS A 991 25.35 16.04 -24.31
N ARG A 992 25.34 16.22 -25.64
CA ARG A 992 26.45 16.78 -26.41
C ARG A 992 26.35 18.31 -26.51
#